data_AF-A0A078L522-F1
#
_entry.id   AF-A0A078L522-F1
#
_cell.length_a   1.000
_cell.length_b   1.000
_cell.length_c   1.000
_cell.angle_alpha   90.00
_cell.angle_beta   90.00
_cell.angle_gamma   90.00
#
_symmetry.space_group_name_H-M   'P 1'
#
loop_
_entity.id
_entity.type
_entity.pdbx_description
1 polymer ?
#
loop_
_entity_poly.entity_id
_entity_poly.type
_entity_poly.pdbx_seq_one_letter_code
_entity_poly.pdbx_strand_id
1 'polypeptide(L)'
;MPTLPKEIRQFELNFICSVLHRAKIRTSQDLWDNFAQVFVTINQNPNIFKSTYTRDEWVEILKAGIKTYNNIDAGAIKLNDSELDTLFISVIPDEVLNPGVQLPPPIPMTLDRDLSKVTQSYDRLEISLEEQQTISDEIQDVMKDKDFVVVPHVILGTGDTGTTLWLEKFHAHHDTAKTAVKNKKMPSVLMIGKDAGSWNHNYTLAQPHNILERVAAKENPSAYMSEEYYQQNPYTNGRHVYQANQVSLAMTGAPLLRASVLKIEKQENHDADWKSPEKYRLVVSTENGIKHVYTNEVNICTGLGPARNAISRSAIGVDEFERLSQFNKKKEFTPIVDGNHFILKGSEEVGEKSRSIVVYGGGGTAAACYRKGFFGHDVRTEGRDFEKEQGQKHDVVWVAKQFNKAGTGRLATSALTGSSRRDELKRGELVKIEEQGNGKLLLTFKDPDNESIPHYPLECDQFIYSIGQDDSTMRAICEEVETDIDLHFDSEGMILNVSSPDKSIVFFGAAAMAVRETEYMAATWTWLKSENIGGDVGPGSMPPSRAQIKRYNFLNGSMPTCINSNMDAKSLVVAFLEDAGVASSTAKNFVADLIEARKHGYPANHLVTRTSGATKMEIAALLRLHKIDDLIGLTLHGHLVKKAQEPHQISQQSPQARLSWLNSNRKTNDSNVVVSTVSDEAERDNSLETTNGQVVKVNV
;
A
#
# COMPACT_ATOMS: atom_id res chain seq x y z
N MET A 1 20.45 -34.06 -4.38
CA MET A 1 19.92 -33.48 -3.12
C MET A 1 18.43 -33.28 -3.31
N PRO A 2 17.58 -33.69 -2.36
CA PRO A 2 16.16 -33.35 -2.41
C PRO A 2 16.05 -31.83 -2.32
N THR A 3 15.40 -31.22 -3.31
CA THR A 3 14.99 -29.81 -3.23
C THR A 3 14.04 -29.67 -2.04
N LEU A 4 14.37 -28.78 -1.10
CA LEU A 4 13.46 -28.31 -0.04
C LEU A 4 12.05 -28.07 -0.61
N PRO A 5 10.97 -28.26 0.16
CA PRO A 5 9.66 -27.76 -0.23
C PRO A 5 9.82 -26.29 -0.60
N LYS A 6 9.29 -25.91 -1.77
CA LYS A 6 9.68 -24.69 -2.50
C LYS A 6 9.57 -23.38 -1.71
N GLU A 7 8.87 -23.34 -0.56
CA GLU A 7 9.03 -22.31 0.47
C GLU A 7 8.36 -22.74 1.79
N ILE A 8 9.13 -22.77 2.89
CA ILE A 8 8.57 -22.84 4.26
C ILE A 8 8.16 -21.43 4.66
N ARG A 9 6.90 -21.25 5.05
CA ARG A 9 6.30 -19.95 5.26
C ARG A 9 6.54 -19.40 6.66
N GLN A 10 6.40 -18.08 6.83
CA GLN A 10 6.78 -17.42 8.07
C GLN A 10 5.83 -17.78 9.22
N PHE A 11 4.53 -17.95 8.96
CA PHE A 11 3.62 -18.44 9.99
C PHE A 11 3.99 -19.86 10.44
N GLU A 12 4.38 -20.74 9.52
CA GLU A 12 4.80 -22.11 9.82
C GLU A 12 6.03 -22.09 10.75
N LEU A 13 7.06 -21.31 10.40
CA LEU A 13 8.24 -21.10 11.25
C LEU A 13 7.87 -20.53 12.62
N ASN A 14 7.08 -19.45 12.66
CA ASN A 14 6.68 -18.78 13.91
C ASN A 14 5.82 -19.66 14.81
N PHE A 15 5.01 -20.54 14.24
CA PHE A 15 4.22 -21.50 15.00
C PHE A 15 5.12 -22.53 15.67
N ILE A 16 6.04 -23.16 14.92
CA ILE A 16 7.02 -24.13 15.45
C ILE A 16 7.81 -23.49 16.59
N CYS A 17 8.34 -22.31 16.31
CA CYS A 17 9.00 -21.41 17.22
C CYS A 17 8.22 -21.17 18.53
N SER A 18 6.93 -20.81 18.42
CA SER A 18 6.05 -20.58 19.57
C SER A 18 5.80 -21.86 20.38
N VAL A 19 5.71 -23.02 19.71
CA VAL A 19 5.60 -24.33 20.35
C VAL A 19 6.87 -24.62 21.16
N LEU A 20 8.06 -24.44 20.56
CA LEU A 20 9.36 -24.64 21.24
C LEU A 20 9.49 -23.74 22.47
N HIS A 21 9.14 -22.46 22.37
CA HIS A 21 9.21 -21.55 23.50
C HIS A 21 8.22 -21.92 24.62
N ARG A 22 6.98 -22.29 24.27
CA ARG A 22 5.96 -22.72 25.27
C ARG A 22 6.31 -24.05 25.93
N ALA A 23 6.92 -24.97 25.18
CA ALA A 23 7.52 -26.20 25.69
C ALA A 23 8.77 -25.94 26.55
N LYS A 24 9.23 -24.68 26.64
CA LYS A 24 10.42 -24.24 27.38
C LYS A 24 11.69 -24.95 26.92
N ILE A 25 11.81 -25.24 25.62
CA ILE A 25 13.00 -25.84 25.03
C ILE A 25 14.15 -24.84 25.09
N ARG A 26 15.22 -25.13 25.82
CA ARG A 26 16.41 -24.26 25.95
C ARG A 26 17.70 -24.95 25.51
N THR A 27 17.72 -26.27 25.49
CA THR A 27 18.87 -27.12 25.18
C THR A 27 18.48 -28.25 24.21
N SER A 28 19.48 -28.91 23.62
CA SER A 28 19.25 -30.13 22.84
C SER A 28 18.53 -31.22 23.65
N GLN A 29 18.87 -31.38 24.93
CA GLN A 29 18.24 -32.40 25.79
C GLN A 29 16.76 -32.09 26.03
N ASP A 30 16.41 -30.83 26.27
CA ASP A 30 15.00 -30.44 26.41
C ASP A 30 14.20 -30.80 25.15
N LEU A 31 14.80 -30.59 23.96
CA LEU A 31 14.17 -30.95 22.70
C LEU A 31 13.98 -32.46 22.61
N TRP A 32 15.00 -33.27 22.90
CA TRP A 32 14.89 -34.74 22.93
C TRP A 32 13.77 -35.21 23.85
N ASP A 33 13.71 -34.70 25.09
CA ASP A 33 12.77 -35.15 26.11
C ASP A 33 11.32 -34.77 25.78
N ASN A 34 11.11 -33.68 25.03
CA ASN A 34 9.79 -33.14 24.72
C ASN A 34 9.40 -33.27 23.25
N PHE A 35 10.22 -33.91 22.41
CA PHE A 35 10.06 -33.89 20.96
C PHE A 35 8.71 -34.46 20.50
N ALA A 36 8.26 -35.58 21.10
CA ALA A 36 6.96 -36.18 20.77
C ALA A 36 5.80 -35.19 21.01
N GLN A 37 5.84 -34.45 22.12
CA GLN A 37 4.80 -33.47 22.45
C GLN A 37 4.86 -32.25 21.50
N VAL A 38 6.06 -31.78 21.18
CA VAL A 38 6.30 -30.71 20.19
C VAL A 38 5.76 -31.14 18.82
N PHE A 39 6.09 -32.34 18.36
CA PHE A 39 5.65 -32.89 17.07
C PHE A 39 4.13 -33.01 17.00
N VAL A 40 3.49 -33.64 17.99
CA VAL A 40 2.02 -33.78 18.05
C VAL A 40 1.34 -32.41 18.01
N THR A 41 1.88 -31.42 18.74
CA THR A 41 1.34 -30.06 18.74
C THR A 41 1.44 -29.40 17.36
N ILE A 42 2.55 -29.61 16.64
CA ILE A 42 2.74 -29.07 15.29
C ILE A 42 1.86 -29.78 14.27
N ASN A 43 1.72 -31.11 14.39
CA ASN A 43 0.90 -31.94 13.52
C ASN A 43 -0.60 -31.63 13.60
N GLN A 44 -1.06 -30.97 14.66
CA GLN A 44 -2.43 -30.47 14.74
C GLN A 44 -2.73 -29.33 13.76
N ASN A 45 -1.70 -28.70 13.20
CA ASN A 45 -1.85 -27.65 12.21
C ASN A 45 -1.61 -28.22 10.79
N PRO A 46 -2.68 -28.55 10.03
CA PRO A 46 -2.55 -29.16 8.72
C PRO A 46 -1.92 -28.25 7.67
N ASN A 47 -1.75 -26.96 7.98
CA ASN A 47 -1.03 -26.03 7.10
C ASN A 47 0.50 -26.22 7.18
N ILE A 48 1.02 -26.70 8.32
CA ILE A 48 2.46 -26.92 8.53
C ILE A 48 2.85 -28.31 8.02
N PHE A 49 2.20 -29.35 8.54
CA PHE A 49 2.34 -30.72 8.04
C PHE A 49 1.18 -31.03 7.12
N LYS A 50 1.32 -30.60 5.87
CA LYS A 50 0.32 -30.87 4.84
C LYS A 50 0.23 -32.36 4.59
N SER A 51 -0.98 -32.86 4.35
CA SER A 51 -1.22 -34.27 4.02
C SER A 51 -0.52 -34.72 2.73
N THR A 52 -0.17 -33.77 1.87
CA THR A 52 0.58 -34.00 0.63
C THR A 52 2.09 -34.07 0.83
N TYR A 53 2.61 -33.66 1.98
CA TYR A 53 4.04 -33.66 2.26
C TYR A 53 4.51 -35.03 2.74
N THR A 54 5.71 -35.39 2.32
CA THR A 54 6.47 -36.56 2.76
C THR A 54 7.08 -36.34 4.14
N ARG A 55 7.50 -37.43 4.77
CA ARG A 55 8.22 -37.39 6.06
C ARG A 55 9.47 -36.52 5.98
N ASP A 56 10.25 -36.64 4.90
CA ASP A 56 11.47 -35.87 4.70
C ASP A 56 11.17 -34.37 4.61
N GLU A 57 10.06 -33.98 3.97
CA GLU A 57 9.62 -32.59 3.92
C GLU A 57 9.21 -32.06 5.31
N TRP A 58 8.55 -32.86 6.15
CA TRP A 58 8.25 -32.47 7.53
C TRP A 58 9.52 -32.29 8.38
N VAL A 59 10.51 -33.15 8.17
CA VAL A 59 11.83 -33.05 8.82
C VAL A 59 12.50 -31.72 8.46
N GLU A 60 12.56 -31.39 7.18
CA GLU A 60 13.17 -30.14 6.73
C GLU A 60 12.43 -28.89 7.27
N ILE A 61 11.10 -28.93 7.35
CA ILE A 61 10.29 -27.87 7.99
C ILE A 61 10.68 -27.67 9.45
N LEU A 62 10.81 -28.75 10.21
CA LEU A 62 11.20 -28.71 11.63
C LEU A 62 12.64 -28.22 11.82
N LYS A 63 13.58 -28.67 10.99
CA LYS A 63 14.97 -28.19 10.99
C LYS A 63 15.03 -26.68 10.77
N ALA A 64 14.28 -26.16 9.80
CA ALA A 64 14.21 -24.72 9.55
C ALA A 64 13.60 -23.94 10.73
N GLY A 65 12.56 -24.47 11.36
CA GLY A 65 11.95 -23.89 12.55
C GLY A 65 12.90 -23.82 13.74
N ILE A 66 13.62 -24.92 14.04
CA ILE A 66 14.63 -24.99 15.11
C ILE A 66 15.79 -24.01 14.84
N LYS A 67 16.28 -23.97 13.60
CA LYS A 67 17.32 -23.01 13.18
C LYS A 67 16.87 -21.56 13.41
N THR A 68 15.63 -21.26 13.08
CA THR A 68 15.04 -19.92 13.28
C THR A 68 14.94 -19.59 14.77
N TYR A 69 14.50 -20.54 15.60
CA TYR A 69 14.43 -20.36 17.05
C TYR A 69 15.81 -20.06 17.67
N ASN A 70 16.82 -20.84 17.31
CA ASN A 70 18.20 -20.68 17.82
C ASN A 70 18.84 -19.34 17.46
N ASN A 71 18.51 -18.77 16.29
CA ASN A 71 19.07 -17.50 15.86
C ASN A 71 18.55 -16.30 16.69
N ILE A 72 17.42 -16.47 17.40
CA ILE A 72 16.67 -15.36 18.00
C ILE A 72 16.68 -15.44 19.52
N ASP A 73 16.32 -16.59 20.08
CA ASP A 73 16.54 -16.90 21.48
C ASP A 73 17.92 -17.56 21.51
N ALA A 74 18.93 -16.96 22.15
CA ALA A 74 20.34 -17.38 22.13
C ALA A 74 20.56 -18.77 22.76
N GLY A 75 19.91 -19.77 22.18
CA GLY A 75 19.64 -21.10 22.69
C GLY A 75 20.65 -22.09 22.14
N ALA A 76 21.01 -23.05 22.98
CA ALA A 76 22.10 -23.99 22.77
C ALA A 76 21.63 -25.31 22.13
N ILE A 77 20.58 -25.31 21.30
CA ILE A 77 20.18 -26.52 20.55
C ILE A 77 21.23 -26.74 19.45
N LYS A 78 22.24 -27.55 19.77
CA LYS A 78 23.40 -27.86 18.92
C LYS A 78 23.30 -29.27 18.32
N LEU A 79 22.11 -29.64 17.84
CA LEU A 79 21.97 -30.91 17.14
C LEU A 79 22.54 -30.75 15.73
N ASN A 80 23.44 -31.64 15.34
CA ASN A 80 23.86 -31.75 13.94
C ASN A 80 22.79 -32.45 13.10
N ASP A 81 22.88 -32.38 11.76
CA ASP A 81 21.85 -32.92 10.87
C ASP A 81 21.60 -34.42 11.09
N SER A 82 22.63 -35.20 11.42
CA SER A 82 22.50 -36.64 11.72
C SER A 82 21.78 -36.92 13.04
N GLU A 83 21.96 -36.07 14.06
CA GLU A 83 21.26 -36.19 15.34
C GLU A 83 19.80 -35.77 15.22
N LEU A 84 19.52 -34.75 14.41
CA LEU A 84 18.17 -34.34 14.04
C LEU A 84 17.47 -35.47 13.28
N ASP A 85 18.10 -36.03 12.25
CA ASP A 85 17.54 -37.15 11.49
C ASP A 85 17.29 -38.36 12.41
N THR A 86 18.18 -38.64 13.36
CA THR A 86 17.97 -39.70 14.36
C THR A 86 16.79 -39.41 15.28
N LEU A 87 16.62 -38.18 15.74
CA LEU A 87 15.48 -37.74 16.56
C LEU A 87 14.15 -37.90 15.78
N PHE A 88 14.15 -37.49 14.51
CA PHE A 88 13.00 -37.64 13.62
C PHE A 88 12.72 -39.10 13.26
N ILE A 89 13.75 -39.94 13.12
CA ILE A 89 13.60 -41.38 12.85
C ILE A 89 13.08 -42.14 14.08
N SER A 90 13.61 -41.82 15.26
CA SER A 90 13.29 -42.50 16.53
C SER A 90 11.99 -42.05 17.19
N VAL A 91 11.52 -40.83 16.92
CA VAL A 91 10.34 -40.23 17.60
C VAL A 91 9.24 -39.77 16.62
N ILE A 92 9.39 -39.97 15.30
CA ILE A 92 8.24 -40.04 14.37
C ILE A 92 8.02 -41.53 14.05
N PRO A 93 7.47 -42.35 14.96
CA PRO A 93 7.19 -43.73 14.61
C PRO A 93 5.96 -43.78 13.71
N ASP A 94 5.81 -44.86 12.94
CA ASP A 94 4.58 -45.20 12.19
C ASP A 94 3.33 -45.17 13.11
N GLU A 95 3.53 -45.21 14.42
CA GLU A 95 2.59 -45.09 15.53
C GLU A 95 1.83 -43.76 15.60
N VAL A 96 2.41 -42.64 15.14
CA VAL A 96 1.70 -41.32 15.09
C VAL A 96 0.71 -41.27 13.91
N LEU A 97 0.86 -42.17 12.94
CA LEU A 97 -0.02 -42.34 11.78
C LEU A 97 -1.05 -43.49 11.98
N ASN A 98 -0.93 -44.28 13.05
CA ASN A 98 -1.78 -45.43 13.34
C ASN A 98 -2.89 -45.10 14.36
N PRO A 99 -4.17 -45.37 14.05
CA PRO A 99 -5.29 -45.11 14.96
C PRO A 99 -5.31 -46.17 16.09
N GLY A 100 -4.56 -45.93 17.16
CA GLY A 100 -4.53 -46.83 18.32
C GLY A 100 -3.50 -46.50 19.40
N VAL A 101 -2.54 -45.61 19.13
CA VAL A 101 -1.50 -45.22 20.08
C VAL A 101 -1.91 -43.97 20.85
N GLN A 102 -1.75 -44.01 22.18
CA GLN A 102 -2.10 -42.90 23.06
C GLN A 102 -0.98 -41.84 23.03
N LEU A 103 -1.17 -40.82 22.19
CA LEU A 103 -0.21 -39.73 22.01
C LEU A 103 -0.15 -38.83 23.26
N PRO A 104 1.01 -38.21 23.57
CA PRO A 104 1.10 -37.19 24.60
C PRO A 104 0.14 -36.03 24.28
N PRO A 105 -0.50 -35.43 25.29
CA PRO A 105 -1.43 -34.33 25.05
C PRO A 105 -0.69 -33.14 24.41
N PRO A 106 -1.29 -32.49 23.40
CA PRO A 106 -0.71 -31.34 22.75
C PRO A 106 -0.48 -30.20 23.76
N ILE A 107 0.54 -29.37 23.50
CA ILE A 107 0.74 -28.13 24.24
C ILE A 107 -0.43 -27.19 23.88
N PRO A 108 -1.15 -26.62 24.86
CA PRO A 108 -2.24 -25.70 24.56
C PRO A 108 -1.71 -24.49 23.79
N MET A 109 -2.02 -24.42 22.50
CA MET A 109 -1.71 -23.30 21.60
C MET A 109 -2.96 -22.45 21.41
N THR A 110 -2.79 -21.13 21.39
CA THR A 110 -3.86 -20.23 20.96
C THR A 110 -3.46 -19.65 19.61
N LEU A 111 -4.20 -20.04 18.57
CA LEU A 111 -3.98 -19.63 17.18
C LEU A 111 -4.58 -18.25 16.88
N ASP A 112 -5.55 -17.81 17.69
CA ASP A 112 -6.20 -16.49 17.56
C ASP A 112 -5.34 -15.32 18.08
N ARG A 113 -4.04 -15.58 18.33
CA ARG A 113 -3.11 -14.56 18.78
C ARG A 113 -2.85 -13.55 17.68
N ASP A 114 -2.77 -12.30 18.10
CA ASP A 114 -2.58 -11.14 17.26
C ASP A 114 -1.42 -11.28 16.25
N LEU A 115 -0.25 -11.69 16.72
CA LEU A 115 0.94 -11.89 15.87
C LEU A 115 0.83 -13.10 14.91
N SER A 116 0.06 -14.13 15.29
CA SER A 116 -0.23 -15.26 14.41
C SER A 116 -1.12 -14.82 13.26
N LYS A 117 -2.11 -13.94 13.50
CA LYS A 117 -2.93 -13.32 12.45
C LYS A 117 -2.07 -12.52 11.47
N VAL A 118 -1.18 -11.66 11.98
CA VAL A 118 -0.28 -10.83 11.16
C VAL A 118 0.60 -11.69 10.24
N THR A 119 1.16 -12.77 10.77
CA THR A 119 2.07 -13.64 9.99
C THR A 119 1.34 -14.46 8.94
N GLN A 120 0.13 -14.95 9.23
CA GLN A 120 -0.75 -15.55 8.23
C GLN A 120 -1.13 -14.58 7.11
N SER A 121 -1.27 -13.28 7.41
CA SER A 121 -1.55 -12.27 6.38
C SER A 121 -0.40 -12.09 5.39
N TYR A 122 0.86 -12.22 5.85
CA TYR A 122 2.02 -12.23 4.94
C TYR A 122 2.07 -13.47 4.06
N ASP A 123 1.75 -14.64 4.60
CA ASP A 123 1.67 -15.88 3.81
C ASP A 123 0.55 -15.80 2.75
N ARG A 124 -0.61 -15.22 3.10
CA ARG A 124 -1.70 -15.00 2.12
C ARG A 124 -1.28 -14.05 1.01
N LEU A 125 -0.46 -13.05 1.30
CA LEU A 125 0.09 -12.14 0.30
C LEU A 125 0.97 -12.88 -0.71
N GLU A 126 1.88 -13.73 -0.24
CA GLU A 126 2.78 -14.53 -1.09
C GLU A 126 1.98 -15.39 -2.08
N ILE A 127 0.99 -16.15 -1.58
CA ILE A 127 0.05 -16.93 -2.40
C ILE A 127 -0.68 -16.04 -3.42
N SER A 128 -1.12 -14.86 -2.98
CA SER A 128 -1.88 -13.94 -3.83
C SER A 128 -1.03 -13.41 -4.99
N LEU A 129 0.26 -13.15 -4.76
CA LEU A 129 1.18 -12.69 -5.81
C LEU A 129 1.46 -13.81 -6.83
N GLU A 130 1.61 -15.06 -6.38
CA GLU A 130 1.75 -16.24 -7.26
C GLU A 130 0.49 -16.46 -8.12
N GLU A 131 -0.68 -16.36 -7.51
CA GLU A 131 -1.97 -16.54 -8.19
C GLU A 131 -2.17 -15.44 -9.26
N GLN A 132 -1.85 -14.19 -8.94
CA GLN A 132 -1.92 -13.11 -9.91
C GLN A 132 -0.96 -13.30 -11.09
N GLN A 133 0.26 -13.79 -10.84
CA GLN A 133 1.21 -14.11 -11.91
C GLN A 133 0.63 -15.22 -12.80
N THR A 134 0.06 -16.27 -12.19
CA THR A 134 -0.60 -17.36 -12.92
C THR A 134 -1.73 -16.85 -13.82
N ILE A 135 -2.61 -15.99 -13.28
CA ILE A 135 -3.71 -15.39 -14.06
C ILE A 135 -3.15 -14.54 -15.22
N SER A 136 -2.09 -13.77 -14.98
CA SER A 136 -1.45 -12.96 -16.02
C SER A 136 -0.89 -13.84 -17.14
N ASP A 137 -0.19 -14.92 -16.80
CA ASP A 137 0.38 -15.86 -17.77
C ASP A 137 -0.71 -16.55 -18.59
N GLU A 138 -1.80 -16.97 -17.95
CA GLU A 138 -2.95 -17.57 -18.64
C GLU A 138 -3.63 -16.57 -19.61
N ILE A 139 -3.75 -15.28 -19.24
CA ILE A 139 -4.25 -14.24 -20.15
C ILE A 139 -3.30 -14.04 -21.33
N GLN A 140 -1.99 -13.98 -21.07
CA GLN A 140 -0.98 -13.85 -22.12
C GLN A 140 -1.02 -15.02 -23.11
N ASP A 141 -1.21 -16.25 -22.62
CA ASP A 141 -1.39 -17.44 -23.45
C ASP A 141 -2.63 -17.32 -24.36
N VAL A 142 -3.74 -16.76 -23.85
CA VAL A 142 -4.95 -16.50 -24.65
C VAL A 142 -4.71 -15.45 -25.75
N MET A 143 -3.76 -14.52 -25.55
CA MET A 143 -3.42 -13.44 -26.47
C MET A 143 -2.26 -13.77 -27.43
N LYS A 144 -1.45 -14.78 -27.13
CA LYS A 144 -0.17 -15.08 -27.81
C LYS A 144 -0.28 -15.10 -29.34
N ASP A 145 -1.23 -15.88 -29.84
CA ASP A 145 -1.42 -16.11 -31.29
C ASP A 145 -2.48 -15.20 -31.92
N LYS A 146 -2.88 -14.12 -31.23
CA LYS A 146 -3.88 -13.15 -31.72
C LYS A 146 -3.26 -11.78 -31.89
N ASP A 147 -3.60 -11.08 -32.98
CA ASP A 147 -3.20 -9.68 -33.17
C ASP A 147 -4.04 -8.73 -32.31
N PHE A 148 -5.27 -9.13 -32.00
CA PHE A 148 -6.19 -8.38 -31.18
C PHE A 148 -7.12 -9.27 -30.36
N VAL A 149 -7.68 -8.68 -29.31
CA VAL A 149 -8.75 -9.27 -28.49
C VAL A 149 -9.83 -8.23 -28.23
N VAL A 150 -11.03 -8.70 -27.88
CA VAL A 150 -12.15 -7.84 -27.49
C VAL A 150 -12.45 -8.09 -26.02
N VAL A 151 -12.50 -7.01 -25.26
CA VAL A 151 -12.86 -7.01 -23.83
C VAL A 151 -13.82 -5.83 -23.61
N PRO A 152 -15.07 -6.06 -23.16
CA PRO A 152 -16.05 -4.99 -22.99
C PRO A 152 -15.63 -3.86 -22.05
N HIS A 153 -14.95 -4.20 -20.95
CA HIS A 153 -14.51 -3.23 -19.93
C HIS A 153 -13.03 -3.40 -19.62
N VAL A 154 -12.29 -2.29 -19.59
CA VAL A 154 -10.90 -2.27 -19.18
C VAL A 154 -10.73 -1.36 -17.96
N ILE A 155 -9.92 -1.81 -16.99
CA ILE A 155 -9.43 -0.99 -15.88
C ILE A 155 -7.92 -0.79 -16.08
N LEU A 156 -7.49 0.46 -16.19
CA LEU A 156 -6.08 0.83 -16.26
C LEU A 156 -5.57 1.22 -14.88
N GLY A 157 -4.62 0.45 -14.37
CA GLY A 157 -4.06 0.63 -13.05
C GLY A 157 -4.62 -0.34 -12.01
N THR A 158 -3.71 -0.88 -11.21
CA THR A 158 -3.93 -1.97 -10.25
C THR A 158 -3.68 -1.53 -8.81
N GLY A 159 -3.49 -0.22 -8.61
CA GLY A 159 -3.40 0.40 -7.30
C GLY A 159 -4.75 0.50 -6.57
N ASP A 160 -4.82 1.39 -5.58
CA ASP A 160 -5.97 1.50 -4.69
C ASP A 160 -7.29 1.83 -5.40
N THR A 161 -7.27 2.79 -6.32
CA THR A 161 -8.46 3.22 -7.06
C THR A 161 -8.98 2.11 -7.98
N GLY A 162 -8.08 1.45 -8.73
CA GLY A 162 -8.46 0.33 -9.62
C GLY A 162 -8.98 -0.88 -8.85
N THR A 163 -8.35 -1.20 -7.70
CA THR A 163 -8.83 -2.24 -6.79
C THR A 163 -10.21 -1.89 -6.23
N THR A 164 -10.44 -0.64 -5.84
CA THR A 164 -11.76 -0.20 -5.36
C THR A 164 -12.82 -0.36 -6.44
N LEU A 165 -12.51 0.04 -7.68
CA LEU A 165 -13.44 -0.10 -8.79
C LEU A 165 -13.79 -1.57 -9.06
N TRP A 166 -12.79 -2.46 -9.03
CA TRP A 166 -13.00 -3.91 -9.15
C TRP A 166 -13.90 -4.48 -8.03
N LEU A 167 -13.68 -4.06 -6.78
CA LEU A 167 -14.44 -4.56 -5.63
C LEU A 167 -15.87 -4.01 -5.56
N GLU A 168 -16.11 -2.79 -6.06
CA GLU A 168 -17.41 -2.11 -5.96
C GLU A 168 -18.22 -2.28 -7.26
N LYS A 169 -17.70 -1.80 -8.40
CA LYS A 169 -18.42 -1.77 -9.69
C LYS A 169 -18.52 -3.17 -10.31
N PHE A 170 -17.44 -3.94 -10.25
CA PHE A 170 -17.34 -5.22 -10.96
C PHE A 170 -17.50 -6.45 -10.04
N HIS A 171 -18.15 -6.29 -8.87
CA HIS A 171 -18.35 -7.39 -7.92
C HIS A 171 -19.11 -8.58 -8.50
N ALA A 172 -20.04 -8.35 -9.42
CA ALA A 172 -20.76 -9.40 -10.14
C ALA A 172 -19.86 -10.29 -11.03
N HIS A 173 -18.64 -9.84 -11.33
CA HIS A 173 -17.67 -10.57 -12.14
C HIS A 173 -16.62 -11.33 -11.31
N HIS A 174 -16.64 -11.21 -9.97
CA HIS A 174 -15.73 -11.96 -9.10
C HIS A 174 -15.86 -13.46 -9.37
N ASP A 175 -14.73 -14.17 -9.38
CA ASP A 175 -14.56 -15.60 -9.72
C ASP A 175 -14.92 -16.03 -11.16
N THR A 176 -15.87 -15.36 -11.81
CA THR A 176 -16.24 -15.65 -13.22
C THR A 176 -15.13 -15.28 -14.19
N ALA A 177 -14.41 -14.18 -13.93
CA ALA A 177 -13.27 -13.75 -14.74
C ALA A 177 -12.14 -14.79 -14.72
N LYS A 178 -11.77 -15.27 -13.53
CA LYS A 178 -10.82 -16.38 -13.34
C LYS A 178 -11.25 -17.64 -14.07
N THR A 179 -12.54 -17.98 -14.01
CA THR A 179 -13.09 -19.14 -14.72
C THR A 179 -13.01 -18.99 -16.25
N ALA A 180 -13.21 -17.78 -16.78
CA ALA A 180 -13.07 -17.51 -18.21
C ALA A 180 -11.64 -17.72 -18.69
N VAL A 181 -10.67 -17.18 -17.96
CA VAL A 181 -9.23 -17.28 -18.25
C VAL A 181 -8.77 -18.75 -18.24
N LYS A 182 -9.13 -19.52 -17.22
CA LYS A 182 -8.86 -20.98 -17.15
C LYS A 182 -9.44 -21.77 -18.32
N ASN A 183 -10.56 -21.32 -18.86
CA ASN A 183 -11.20 -21.89 -20.04
C ASN A 183 -10.63 -21.35 -21.37
N LYS A 184 -9.46 -20.70 -21.33
CA LYS A 184 -8.76 -20.10 -22.48
C LYS A 184 -9.59 -19.04 -23.21
N LYS A 185 -10.40 -18.28 -22.47
CA LYS A 185 -11.22 -17.17 -23.00
C LYS A 185 -10.82 -15.85 -22.36
N MET A 186 -11.03 -14.76 -23.09
CA MET A 186 -10.88 -13.43 -22.50
C MET A 186 -12.02 -13.17 -21.51
N PRO A 187 -11.72 -12.57 -20.36
CA PRO A 187 -12.73 -12.14 -19.39
C PRO A 187 -13.52 -10.93 -19.91
N SER A 188 -14.70 -10.67 -19.33
CA SER A 188 -15.54 -9.51 -19.67
C SER A 188 -14.99 -8.18 -19.14
N VAL A 189 -14.14 -8.25 -18.13
CA VAL A 189 -13.39 -7.14 -17.54
C VAL A 189 -11.92 -7.52 -17.61
N LEU A 190 -11.04 -6.61 -18.01
CA LEU A 190 -9.58 -6.82 -17.98
C LEU A 190 -8.92 -5.70 -17.18
N MET A 191 -8.11 -6.07 -16.19
CA MET A 191 -7.25 -5.11 -15.50
C MET A 191 -5.87 -5.13 -16.15
N ILE A 192 -5.35 -3.98 -16.55
CA ILE A 192 -4.02 -3.86 -17.16
C ILE A 192 -3.13 -2.99 -16.27
N GLY A 193 -1.97 -3.53 -15.92
CA GLY A 193 -0.92 -2.79 -15.22
C GLY A 193 0.33 -3.64 -15.10
N LYS A 194 1.45 -3.15 -15.64
CA LYS A 194 2.75 -3.83 -15.59
C LYS A 194 3.15 -4.11 -14.14
N ASP A 195 2.93 -3.13 -13.27
CA ASP A 195 3.27 -3.18 -11.87
C ASP A 195 2.11 -2.63 -11.01
N ALA A 196 1.99 -3.12 -9.78
CA ALA A 196 0.93 -2.75 -8.85
C ALA A 196 1.16 -1.45 -8.07
N GLY A 197 2.02 -0.57 -8.60
CA GLY A 197 2.46 0.68 -7.97
C GLY A 197 3.60 0.49 -6.96
N SER A 198 4.16 1.60 -6.48
CA SER A 198 5.39 1.69 -5.68
C SER A 198 5.20 1.62 -4.15
N TRP A 199 4.09 1.06 -3.69
CA TRP A 199 3.63 1.19 -2.30
C TRP A 199 4.09 -0.01 -1.45
N ASN A 200 5.15 -0.68 -1.86
CA ASN A 200 5.76 -1.84 -1.21
C ASN A 200 6.57 -1.48 0.05
N HIS A 201 6.88 -0.20 0.26
CA HIS A 201 7.79 0.24 1.31
C HIS A 201 7.11 0.70 2.61
N ASN A 202 7.83 0.59 3.72
CA ASN A 202 7.33 0.88 5.06
C ASN A 202 7.34 2.39 5.35
N TYR A 203 6.24 3.07 5.07
CA TYR A 203 6.06 4.50 5.38
C TYR A 203 4.64 4.79 5.90
N THR A 204 4.55 5.77 6.81
CA THR A 204 3.26 6.14 7.37
C THR A 204 2.50 7.06 6.42
N LEU A 205 1.28 6.65 6.07
CA LEU A 205 0.35 7.49 5.33
C LEU A 205 -0.24 8.55 6.24
N ALA A 206 -0.48 9.74 5.69
CA ALA A 206 -1.28 10.74 6.38
C ALA A 206 -2.71 10.27 6.65
N GLN A 207 -3.24 9.28 5.93
CA GLN A 207 -4.61 8.82 6.12
C GLN A 207 -4.75 7.76 7.24
N PRO A 208 -5.69 7.94 8.18
CA PRO A 208 -5.98 6.96 9.25
C PRO A 208 -6.73 5.70 8.77
N HIS A 209 -6.80 4.67 9.63
CA HIS A 209 -7.44 3.39 9.31
C HIS A 209 -8.94 3.53 9.00
N ASN A 210 -9.65 4.38 9.75
CA ASN A 210 -11.10 4.58 9.62
C ASN A 210 -11.56 5.03 8.22
N ILE A 211 -10.66 5.58 7.40
CA ILE A 211 -10.96 6.00 6.02
C ILE A 211 -10.26 5.16 4.94
N LEU A 212 -9.35 4.24 5.33
CA LEU A 212 -8.59 3.38 4.42
C LEU A 212 -8.98 1.91 4.44
N GLU A 213 -9.82 1.48 5.37
CA GLU A 213 -10.41 0.14 5.32
C GLU A 213 -11.64 0.10 4.40
N ARG A 214 -11.95 -1.09 3.88
CA ARG A 214 -13.12 -1.39 3.04
C ARG A 214 -13.85 -2.61 3.60
N VAL A 215 -15.16 -2.51 3.80
CA VAL A 215 -15.97 -3.67 4.22
C VAL A 215 -16.09 -4.71 3.09
N ALA A 216 -16.16 -4.26 1.83
CA ALA A 216 -16.27 -5.14 0.67
C ALA A 216 -14.95 -5.88 0.34
N ALA A 217 -13.82 -5.48 0.94
CA ALA A 217 -12.54 -6.14 0.68
C ALA A 217 -12.42 -7.45 1.46
N LYS A 218 -11.75 -8.43 0.84
CA LYS A 218 -11.41 -9.71 1.49
C LYS A 218 -10.28 -9.55 2.49
N GLU A 219 -9.43 -8.54 2.34
CA GLU A 219 -8.31 -8.22 3.21
C GLU A 219 -8.25 -6.70 3.45
N ASN A 220 -7.89 -6.29 4.67
CA ASN A 220 -7.74 -4.88 5.03
C ASN A 220 -6.33 -4.60 5.54
N PRO A 221 -5.86 -3.33 5.51
CA PRO A 221 -4.55 -2.96 6.03
C PRO A 221 -4.32 -3.39 7.49
N SER A 222 -5.39 -3.43 8.29
CA SER A 222 -5.36 -3.87 9.69
C SER A 222 -4.97 -5.33 9.88
N ALA A 223 -5.12 -6.18 8.86
CA ALA A 223 -4.70 -7.58 8.94
C ALA A 223 -3.19 -7.77 9.09
N TYR A 224 -2.40 -6.74 8.77
CA TYR A 224 -0.94 -6.73 8.87
C TYR A 224 -0.44 -6.04 10.14
N MET A 225 -1.35 -5.76 11.08
CA MET A 225 -1.08 -4.92 12.24
C MET A 225 -1.54 -5.62 13.51
N SER A 226 -0.85 -5.33 14.62
CA SER A 226 -1.31 -5.79 15.92
C SER A 226 -2.62 -5.11 16.30
N GLU A 227 -3.52 -5.86 16.92
CA GLU A 227 -4.80 -5.42 17.47
C GLU A 227 -4.60 -4.27 18.46
N GLU A 228 -3.57 -4.33 19.31
CA GLU A 228 -3.22 -3.23 20.23
C GLU A 228 -2.95 -1.92 19.47
N TYR A 229 -2.15 -1.99 18.39
CA TYR A 229 -1.82 -0.81 17.59
C TYR A 229 -3.03 -0.32 16.80
N TYR A 230 -3.82 -1.23 16.22
CA TYR A 230 -5.05 -0.92 15.50
C TYR A 230 -6.08 -0.22 16.40
N GLN A 231 -6.32 -0.74 17.60
CA GLN A 231 -7.30 -0.19 18.55
C GLN A 231 -6.98 1.25 18.98
N GLN A 232 -5.71 1.64 19.00
CA GLN A 232 -5.25 2.98 19.39
C GLN A 232 -5.23 4.00 18.21
N ASN A 233 -5.65 3.58 17.01
CA ASN A 233 -5.70 4.28 15.72
C ASN A 233 -4.69 5.45 15.50
N PRO A 234 -3.42 5.16 15.16
CA PRO A 234 -2.40 6.18 14.92
C PRO A 234 -1.86 6.23 13.47
N TYR A 235 -2.67 6.02 12.43
CA TYR A 235 -2.34 6.06 10.98
C TYR A 235 -2.01 4.74 10.28
N THR A 236 -2.32 4.65 8.98
CA THR A 236 -2.09 3.44 8.14
C THR A 236 -0.72 3.47 7.50
N ASN A 237 -0.11 2.30 7.28
CA ASN A 237 1.12 2.20 6.49
C ASN A 237 0.81 1.98 5.00
N GLY A 238 1.54 2.64 4.10
CA GLY A 238 1.39 2.48 2.65
C GLY A 238 1.54 1.03 2.20
N ARG A 239 2.50 0.31 2.79
CA ARG A 239 2.73 -1.12 2.57
C ARG A 239 1.48 -1.95 2.83
N HIS A 240 0.80 -1.73 3.94
CA HIS A 240 -0.35 -2.57 4.31
C HIS A 240 -1.55 -2.33 3.38
N VAL A 241 -1.71 -1.12 2.83
CA VAL A 241 -2.71 -0.84 1.79
C VAL A 241 -2.39 -1.61 0.52
N TYR A 242 -1.13 -1.57 0.08
CA TYR A 242 -0.67 -2.35 -1.07
C TYR A 242 -0.96 -3.84 -0.89
N GLN A 243 -0.54 -4.40 0.24
CA GLN A 243 -0.69 -5.83 0.53
C GLN A 243 -2.16 -6.26 0.56
N ALA A 244 -3.01 -5.49 1.24
CA ALA A 244 -4.44 -5.73 1.29
C ALA A 244 -5.10 -5.67 -0.10
N ASN A 245 -4.64 -4.75 -0.97
CA ASN A 245 -5.11 -4.67 -2.36
C ASN A 245 -4.71 -5.93 -3.14
N GLN A 246 -3.45 -6.37 -3.05
CA GLN A 246 -2.99 -7.56 -3.78
C GLN A 246 -3.76 -8.81 -3.38
N VAL A 247 -3.96 -9.02 -2.08
CA VAL A 247 -4.75 -10.15 -1.58
C VAL A 247 -6.20 -10.04 -2.04
N SER A 248 -6.81 -8.86 -1.95
CA SER A 248 -8.19 -8.66 -2.37
C SER A 248 -8.40 -8.93 -3.86
N LEU A 249 -7.47 -8.49 -4.73
CA LEU A 249 -7.51 -8.79 -6.17
C LEU A 249 -7.40 -10.29 -6.45
N ALA A 250 -6.45 -10.99 -5.81
CA ALA A 250 -6.26 -12.43 -6.02
C ALA A 250 -7.46 -13.24 -5.50
N MET A 251 -7.94 -12.96 -4.30
CA MET A 251 -9.06 -13.68 -3.67
C MET A 251 -10.40 -13.49 -4.37
N THR A 252 -10.53 -12.48 -5.23
CA THR A 252 -11.73 -12.23 -6.04
C THR A 252 -11.57 -12.66 -7.50
N GLY A 253 -10.40 -13.23 -7.84
CA GLY A 253 -10.10 -13.70 -9.20
C GLY A 253 -9.97 -12.56 -10.21
N ALA A 254 -9.41 -11.42 -9.81
CA ALA A 254 -9.21 -10.26 -10.68
C ALA A 254 -8.39 -10.64 -11.94
N PRO A 255 -8.88 -10.34 -13.14
CA PRO A 255 -8.21 -10.67 -14.40
C PRO A 255 -7.08 -9.67 -14.70
N LEU A 256 -5.97 -9.81 -14.00
CA LEU A 256 -4.80 -8.93 -14.12
C LEU A 256 -3.86 -9.39 -15.25
N LEU A 257 -3.70 -8.54 -16.26
CA LEU A 257 -2.63 -8.63 -17.25
C LEU A 257 -1.46 -7.71 -16.88
N ARG A 258 -0.29 -8.30 -16.61
CA ARG A 258 0.98 -7.56 -16.40
C ARG A 258 1.54 -7.07 -17.74
N ALA A 259 1.04 -5.91 -18.18
CA ALA A 259 1.44 -5.28 -19.44
C ALA A 259 1.40 -3.76 -19.35
N SER A 260 2.05 -3.09 -20.30
CA SER A 260 2.04 -1.62 -20.42
C SER A 260 1.08 -1.17 -21.51
N VAL A 261 0.22 -0.20 -21.21
CA VAL A 261 -0.56 0.50 -22.22
C VAL A 261 0.31 1.60 -22.82
N LEU A 262 0.40 1.63 -24.13
CA LEU A 262 1.15 2.64 -24.88
C LEU A 262 0.25 3.80 -25.31
N LYS A 263 -0.98 3.48 -25.75
CA LYS A 263 -1.96 4.45 -26.27
C LYS A 263 -3.40 3.96 -26.06
N ILE A 264 -4.32 4.92 -25.96
CA ILE A 264 -5.75 4.73 -26.12
C ILE A 264 -6.16 5.46 -27.39
N GLU A 265 -6.74 4.73 -28.34
CA GLU A 265 -7.07 5.24 -29.67
C GLU A 265 -8.58 5.20 -29.91
N LYS A 266 -9.10 6.16 -30.67
CA LYS A 266 -10.51 6.26 -31.06
C LYS A 266 -10.74 5.70 -32.45
N GLN A 267 -11.84 4.97 -32.64
CA GLN A 267 -12.20 4.40 -33.95
C GLN A 267 -12.16 5.44 -35.09
N GLU A 268 -12.76 6.61 -34.88
CA GLU A 268 -12.89 7.68 -35.88
C GLU A 268 -11.54 8.21 -36.43
N ASN A 269 -10.44 7.99 -35.71
CA ASN A 269 -9.09 8.38 -36.14
C ASN A 269 -8.35 7.26 -36.88
N HIS A 270 -8.85 6.02 -36.81
CA HIS A 270 -8.15 4.79 -37.21
C HIS A 270 -9.03 3.85 -38.06
N ASP A 271 -10.03 4.39 -38.77
CA ASP A 271 -10.99 3.60 -39.56
C ASP A 271 -10.32 2.65 -40.58
N ALA A 272 -9.15 3.01 -41.10
CA ALA A 272 -8.44 2.24 -42.11
C ALA A 272 -7.88 0.90 -41.60
N ASP A 273 -7.55 0.81 -40.32
CA ASP A 273 -6.94 -0.38 -39.70
C ASP A 273 -7.77 -0.92 -38.50
N TRP A 274 -8.98 -0.40 -38.31
CA TRP A 274 -9.89 -0.83 -37.27
C TRP A 274 -10.50 -2.22 -37.58
N LYS A 275 -10.47 -3.14 -36.60
CA LYS A 275 -10.87 -4.55 -36.77
C LYS A 275 -12.06 -4.99 -35.90
N SER A 276 -12.71 -4.07 -35.19
CA SER A 276 -13.77 -4.40 -34.22
C SER A 276 -14.90 -3.36 -34.26
N PRO A 277 -16.15 -3.69 -33.89
CA PRO A 277 -17.22 -2.70 -33.75
C PRO A 277 -17.07 -1.77 -32.54
N GLU A 278 -16.16 -2.08 -31.60
CA GLU A 278 -15.97 -1.25 -30.40
C GLU A 278 -15.33 0.10 -30.72
N LYS A 279 -15.69 1.13 -29.95
CA LYS A 279 -15.29 2.52 -30.23
C LYS A 279 -13.84 2.84 -29.87
N TYR A 280 -13.24 2.07 -28.97
CA TYR A 280 -11.89 2.31 -28.47
C TYR A 280 -11.02 1.08 -28.62
N ARG A 281 -9.72 1.28 -28.79
CA ARG A 281 -8.71 0.23 -28.66
C ARG A 281 -7.54 0.72 -27.83
N LEU A 282 -6.97 -0.19 -27.06
CA LEU A 282 -5.73 0.03 -26.34
C LEU A 282 -4.60 -0.66 -27.09
N VAL A 283 -3.51 0.07 -27.30
CA VAL A 283 -2.25 -0.48 -27.80
C VAL A 283 -1.45 -0.95 -26.60
N VAL A 284 -1.29 -2.27 -26.44
CA VAL A 284 -0.73 -2.89 -25.23
C VAL A 284 0.59 -3.57 -25.57
N SER A 285 1.67 -3.20 -24.88
CA SER A 285 2.95 -3.89 -24.92
C SER A 285 2.97 -5.05 -23.92
N THR A 286 3.03 -6.27 -24.45
CA THR A 286 3.16 -7.52 -23.69
C THR A 286 4.54 -8.13 -23.90
N GLU A 287 4.88 -9.19 -23.17
CA GLU A 287 6.11 -9.96 -23.41
C GLU A 287 6.13 -10.60 -24.80
N ASN A 288 4.95 -10.88 -25.36
CA ASN A 288 4.76 -11.43 -26.71
C ASN A 288 4.62 -10.35 -27.80
N GLY A 289 5.04 -9.10 -27.51
CA GLY A 289 4.97 -7.97 -28.42
C GLY A 289 3.73 -7.10 -28.23
N ILE A 290 3.45 -6.27 -29.24
CA ILE A 290 2.34 -5.31 -29.22
C ILE A 290 1.04 -5.99 -29.63
N LYS A 291 -0.01 -5.79 -28.83
CA LYS A 291 -1.35 -6.36 -29.01
C LYS A 291 -2.41 -5.25 -28.94
N HIS A 292 -3.51 -5.41 -29.66
CA HIS A 292 -4.66 -4.49 -29.58
C HIS A 292 -5.78 -5.07 -28.71
N VAL A 293 -6.29 -4.27 -27.78
CA VAL A 293 -7.46 -4.63 -26.96
C VAL A 293 -8.60 -3.68 -27.30
N TYR A 294 -9.60 -4.17 -28.03
CA TYR A 294 -10.80 -3.41 -28.36
C TYR A 294 -11.79 -3.44 -27.19
N THR A 295 -12.39 -2.29 -26.87
CA THR A 295 -13.25 -2.11 -25.69
C THR A 295 -14.28 -1.00 -25.87
N ASN A 296 -15.37 -1.10 -25.12
CA ASN A 296 -16.38 -0.05 -25.02
C ASN A 296 -16.15 0.90 -23.85
N GLU A 297 -15.50 0.43 -22.79
CA GLU A 297 -15.31 1.22 -21.59
C GLU A 297 -13.88 1.09 -21.07
N VAL A 298 -13.28 2.23 -20.72
CA VAL A 298 -11.95 2.31 -20.11
C VAL A 298 -12.04 3.15 -18.84
N ASN A 299 -11.79 2.51 -17.70
CA ASN A 299 -11.66 3.19 -16.43
C ASN A 299 -10.19 3.40 -16.11
N ILE A 300 -9.77 4.66 -16.07
CA ILE A 300 -8.38 5.06 -15.86
C ILE A 300 -8.21 5.39 -14.39
N CYS A 301 -7.49 4.52 -13.69
CA CYS A 301 -7.31 4.51 -12.23
C CYS A 301 -5.83 4.52 -11.84
N THR A 302 -4.96 4.95 -12.75
CA THR A 302 -3.52 5.02 -12.53
C THR A 302 -3.17 6.09 -11.50
N GLY A 303 -2.08 5.85 -10.76
CA GLY A 303 -1.50 6.85 -9.88
C GLY A 303 -0.88 8.02 -10.65
N LEU A 304 -0.44 9.03 -9.92
CA LEU A 304 0.47 10.03 -10.48
C LEU A 304 1.81 9.35 -10.78
N GLY A 305 2.51 9.79 -11.82
CA GLY A 305 3.82 9.25 -12.21
C GLY A 305 4.93 9.58 -11.22
N PRO A 306 6.21 9.38 -11.58
CA PRO A 306 7.36 9.66 -10.70
C PRO A 306 7.43 11.15 -10.37
N ALA A 307 8.25 11.52 -9.37
CA ALA A 307 8.41 12.93 -9.01
C ALA A 307 8.88 13.75 -10.21
N ARG A 308 8.29 14.94 -10.40
CA ARG A 308 8.64 15.82 -11.51
C ARG A 308 10.10 16.23 -11.40
N ASN A 309 10.93 15.82 -12.37
CA ASN A 309 12.32 16.28 -12.46
C ASN A 309 12.40 17.65 -13.16
N ALA A 310 11.99 18.71 -12.44
CA ALA A 310 12.11 20.08 -12.94
C ALA A 310 13.47 20.72 -12.64
N ILE A 311 14.41 19.97 -12.05
CA ILE A 311 15.72 20.47 -11.57
C ILE A 311 16.82 20.19 -12.58
N SER A 312 16.80 19.02 -13.22
CA SER A 312 17.71 18.72 -14.31
C SER A 312 17.54 19.76 -15.44
N ARG A 313 18.66 20.27 -15.95
CA ARG A 313 18.74 21.32 -17.00
C ARG A 313 18.36 22.74 -16.57
N SER A 314 17.72 22.94 -15.42
CA SER A 314 17.31 24.27 -14.94
C SER A 314 18.23 24.81 -13.86
N ALA A 315 18.42 24.07 -12.77
CA ALA A 315 19.22 24.50 -11.62
C ALA A 315 20.60 23.83 -11.58
N ILE A 316 20.80 22.76 -12.34
CA ILE A 316 22.05 21.99 -12.44
C ILE A 316 22.16 21.33 -13.82
N GLY A 317 23.39 21.08 -14.28
CA GLY A 317 23.66 20.35 -15.52
C GLY A 317 23.22 18.88 -15.45
N VAL A 318 22.91 18.27 -16.59
CA VAL A 318 22.40 16.88 -16.67
C VAL A 318 23.42 15.88 -16.10
N ASP A 319 24.66 15.92 -16.58
CA ASP A 319 25.71 14.97 -16.16
C ASP A 319 26.01 15.08 -14.64
N GLU A 320 25.96 16.31 -14.12
CA GLU A 320 26.16 16.56 -12.69
C GLU A 320 24.97 16.06 -11.86
N PHE A 321 23.74 16.29 -12.33
CA PHE A 321 22.53 15.74 -11.74
C PHE A 321 22.58 14.22 -11.70
N GLU A 322 22.87 13.56 -12.83
CA GLU A 322 22.93 12.10 -12.92
C GLU A 322 23.90 11.52 -11.88
N ARG A 323 25.10 12.08 -11.79
CA ARG A 323 26.11 11.66 -10.80
C ARG A 323 25.65 11.91 -9.35
N LEU A 324 25.10 13.08 -9.04
CA LEU A 324 24.68 13.44 -7.68
C LEU A 324 23.36 12.77 -7.27
N SER A 325 22.61 12.25 -8.23
CA SER A 325 21.39 11.51 -8.03
C SER A 325 21.61 10.02 -7.75
N GLN A 326 22.84 9.55 -7.65
CA GLN A 326 23.17 8.17 -7.33
C GLN A 326 23.54 7.99 -5.85
N PHE A 327 23.20 6.83 -5.29
CA PHE A 327 23.55 6.49 -3.91
C PHE A 327 25.07 6.45 -3.73
N ASN A 328 25.59 7.27 -2.82
CA ASN A 328 27.03 7.34 -2.55
C ASN A 328 27.39 6.45 -1.36
N LYS A 329 27.98 5.27 -1.63
CA LYS A 329 28.39 4.30 -0.60
C LYS A 329 29.32 4.85 0.48
N LYS A 330 30.15 5.86 0.16
CA LYS A 330 31.05 6.49 1.13
C LYS A 330 30.33 7.48 2.04
N LYS A 331 29.32 8.17 1.51
CA LYS A 331 28.48 9.10 2.26
C LYS A 331 27.31 8.39 2.98
N GLU A 332 26.95 7.19 2.51
CA GLU A 332 25.79 6.39 2.95
C GLU A 332 24.44 7.05 2.65
N PHE A 333 24.40 7.92 1.63
CA PHE A 333 23.19 8.59 1.16
C PHE A 333 23.31 9.10 -0.28
N THR A 334 22.18 9.47 -0.87
CA THR A 334 22.08 10.11 -2.19
C THR A 334 22.10 11.65 -2.06
N PRO A 335 23.10 12.37 -2.60
CA PRO A 335 23.19 13.83 -2.46
C PRO A 335 21.98 14.62 -2.99
N ILE A 336 21.42 14.25 -4.15
CA ILE A 336 20.21 14.82 -4.71
C ILE A 336 19.18 13.70 -4.91
N VAL A 337 18.08 13.72 -4.17
CA VAL A 337 17.10 12.63 -4.18
C VAL A 337 15.69 13.19 -4.35
N ASP A 338 14.85 12.51 -5.12
CA ASP A 338 13.44 12.90 -5.18
C ASP A 338 12.70 12.46 -3.93
N GLY A 339 11.64 13.19 -3.58
CA GLY A 339 10.90 12.97 -2.35
C GLY A 339 10.23 11.60 -2.28
N ASN A 340 9.78 11.03 -3.41
CA ASN A 340 9.19 9.68 -3.39
C ASN A 340 10.29 8.66 -3.08
N HIS A 341 11.44 8.72 -3.74
CA HIS A 341 12.57 7.82 -3.43
C HIS A 341 13.00 7.97 -1.97
N PHE A 342 13.10 9.20 -1.47
CA PHE A 342 13.51 9.45 -0.08
C PHE A 342 12.54 8.81 0.93
N ILE A 343 11.23 8.94 0.75
CA ILE A 343 10.25 8.33 1.67
C ILE A 343 10.14 6.82 1.47
N LEU A 344 10.27 6.34 0.23
CA LEU A 344 10.02 4.95 -0.12
C LEU A 344 11.25 4.06 0.10
N LYS A 345 12.49 4.55 0.05
CA LYS A 345 13.66 3.67 0.25
C LYS A 345 14.25 3.77 1.65
N GLY A 346 14.71 2.62 2.17
CA GLY A 346 15.44 2.52 3.43
C GLY A 346 16.94 2.82 3.30
N SER A 347 17.47 2.88 2.08
CA SER A 347 18.88 3.23 1.80
C SER A 347 19.30 4.55 2.45
N GLU A 348 18.37 5.50 2.53
CA GLU A 348 18.58 6.82 3.12
C GLU A 348 18.57 6.83 4.66
N GLU A 349 18.26 5.69 5.31
CA GLU A 349 18.16 5.57 6.77
C GLU A 349 19.42 4.95 7.41
N VAL A 350 20.30 4.35 6.58
CA VAL A 350 21.42 3.48 7.00
C VAL A 350 22.52 4.25 7.73
N GLY A 351 22.79 5.49 7.34
CA GLY A 351 23.89 6.27 7.92
C GLY A 351 23.65 6.64 9.39
N GLU A 352 24.65 6.42 10.24
CA GLU A 352 24.61 6.80 11.66
C GLU A 352 24.88 8.29 11.90
N LYS A 353 25.54 8.95 10.94
CA LYS A 353 25.95 10.36 11.08
C LYS A 353 24.78 11.31 10.84
N SER A 354 24.71 12.36 11.66
CA SER A 354 23.85 13.51 11.36
C SER A 354 24.32 14.20 10.08
N ARG A 355 23.38 14.75 9.33
CA ARG A 355 23.60 15.47 8.07
C ARG A 355 22.67 16.68 8.01
N SER A 356 23.07 17.66 7.22
CA SER A 356 22.25 18.83 6.88
C SER A 356 21.41 18.54 5.64
N ILE A 357 20.10 18.66 5.76
CA ILE A 357 19.12 18.30 4.73
C ILE A 357 18.31 19.54 4.34
N VAL A 358 18.17 19.78 3.04
CA VAL A 358 17.19 20.74 2.53
C VAL A 358 16.08 20.01 1.79
N VAL A 359 14.85 20.17 2.28
CA VAL A 359 13.64 19.66 1.61
C VAL A 359 13.01 20.80 0.81
N TYR A 360 12.79 20.59 -0.49
CA TYR A 360 12.17 21.56 -1.39
C TYR A 360 10.83 21.08 -1.93
N GLY A 361 9.77 21.83 -1.65
CA GLY A 361 8.42 21.54 -2.13
C GLY A 361 7.35 21.89 -1.11
N GLY A 362 6.14 22.19 -1.56
CA GLY A 362 5.05 22.66 -0.69
C GLY A 362 3.96 21.65 -0.36
N GLY A 363 4.07 20.41 -0.87
CA GLY A 363 3.01 19.40 -0.80
C GLY A 363 3.14 18.43 0.38
N GLY A 364 2.17 17.53 0.53
CA GLY A 364 2.16 16.52 1.60
C GLY A 364 3.39 15.60 1.60
N THR A 365 3.92 15.22 0.43
CA THR A 365 5.17 14.46 0.31
C THR A 365 6.37 15.21 0.89
N ALA A 366 6.43 16.54 0.75
CA ALA A 366 7.49 17.35 1.34
C ALA A 366 7.40 17.37 2.88
N ALA A 367 6.19 17.43 3.43
CA ALA A 367 5.97 17.30 4.87
C ALA A 367 6.43 15.92 5.40
N ALA A 368 6.18 14.86 4.65
CA ALA A 368 6.68 13.50 4.97
C ALA A 368 8.21 13.41 4.86
N CYS A 369 8.82 14.00 3.83
CA CYS A 369 10.28 14.07 3.68
C CYS A 369 10.91 14.83 4.86
N TYR A 370 10.32 15.93 5.27
CA TYR A 370 10.77 16.70 6.42
C TYR A 370 10.68 15.88 7.72
N ARG A 371 9.57 15.17 7.97
CA ARG A 371 9.42 14.24 9.11
C ARG A 371 10.49 13.17 9.13
N LYS A 372 10.63 12.43 8.02
CA LYS A 372 11.63 11.38 7.88
C LYS A 372 13.05 11.92 7.99
N GLY A 373 13.32 13.10 7.42
CA GLY A 373 14.59 13.79 7.57
C GLY A 373 14.88 14.10 9.04
N PHE A 374 13.93 14.70 9.75
CA PHE A 374 14.12 15.13 11.13
C PHE A 374 14.37 13.94 12.07
N PHE A 375 13.55 12.89 12.00
CA PHE A 375 13.65 11.71 12.89
C PHE A 375 14.62 10.63 12.37
N GLY A 376 15.03 10.71 11.10
CA GLY A 376 15.84 9.68 10.43
C GLY A 376 15.08 8.47 9.90
N HIS A 377 13.82 8.32 10.29
CA HIS A 377 12.87 7.30 9.82
C HIS A 377 11.45 7.84 10.01
N ASP A 378 10.45 7.29 9.32
CA ASP A 378 9.05 7.71 9.52
C ASP A 378 8.21 6.73 10.34
N VAL A 379 8.77 5.56 10.67
CA VAL A 379 8.06 4.50 11.38
C VAL A 379 7.74 4.93 12.82
N ARG A 380 6.45 4.95 13.18
CA ARG A 380 5.97 5.20 14.57
C ARG A 380 6.39 6.57 15.12
N THR A 381 6.42 7.59 14.26
CA THR A 381 6.76 8.98 14.64
C THR A 381 5.54 9.90 14.74
N GLU A 382 4.33 9.39 14.50
CA GLU A 382 3.10 10.18 14.33
C GLU A 382 2.66 10.93 15.59
N GLY A 383 3.08 10.41 16.75
CA GLY A 383 2.83 10.98 18.07
C GLY A 383 4.01 11.74 18.68
N ARG A 384 5.15 11.86 17.99
CA ARG A 384 6.34 12.51 18.54
C ARG A 384 6.31 14.01 18.27
N ASP A 385 6.81 14.80 19.21
CA ASP A 385 7.03 16.23 19.01
C ASP A 385 8.37 16.46 18.30
N PHE A 386 8.46 17.58 17.57
CA PHE A 386 9.69 17.95 16.87
C PHE A 386 10.65 18.72 17.79
N GLU A 387 11.04 18.08 18.88
CA GLU A 387 12.01 18.59 19.84
C GLU A 387 13.32 17.79 19.73
N LYS A 388 14.45 18.43 20.03
CA LYS A 388 15.79 17.81 19.94
C LYS A 388 15.88 16.54 20.77
N GLU A 389 15.37 16.62 22.00
CA GLU A 389 15.40 15.56 23.00
C GLU A 389 14.48 14.38 22.64
N GLN A 390 13.57 14.54 21.68
CA GLN A 390 12.61 13.51 21.24
C GLN A 390 13.04 12.78 19.96
N GLY A 391 14.32 12.84 19.61
CA GLY A 391 14.92 11.99 18.58
C GLY A 391 15.19 12.67 17.25
N GLN A 392 15.62 13.94 17.27
CA GLN A 392 16.20 14.56 16.07
C GLN A 392 17.47 13.80 15.65
N LYS A 393 17.50 13.28 14.42
CA LYS A 393 18.66 12.64 13.79
C LYS A 393 19.45 13.61 12.90
N HIS A 394 18.77 14.53 12.21
CA HIS A 394 19.37 15.39 11.20
C HIS A 394 18.94 16.86 11.35
N ASP A 395 19.77 17.78 10.86
CA ASP A 395 19.42 19.19 10.74
C ASP A 395 18.67 19.39 9.43
N VAL A 396 17.44 19.90 9.49
CA VAL A 396 16.57 19.99 8.30
C VAL A 396 16.10 21.43 8.09
N VAL A 397 16.09 21.88 6.85
CA VAL A 397 15.44 23.13 6.42
C VAL A 397 14.41 22.80 5.36
N TRP A 398 13.22 23.35 5.48
CA TRP A 398 12.12 23.13 4.55
C TRP A 398 11.82 24.41 3.76
N VAL A 399 12.07 24.35 2.45
CA VAL A 399 11.90 25.46 1.51
C VAL A 399 10.72 25.21 0.57
N ALA A 400 9.85 26.20 0.36
CA ALA A 400 8.80 26.13 -0.64
C ALA A 400 8.40 27.51 -1.18
N LYS A 401 7.80 27.56 -2.37
CA LYS A 401 7.13 28.77 -2.87
C LYS A 401 5.89 29.12 -2.02
N GLN A 402 5.19 28.09 -1.58
CA GLN A 402 3.98 28.14 -0.74
C GLN A 402 3.83 26.82 0.03
N PHE A 403 3.31 26.88 1.26
CA PHE A 403 3.12 25.73 2.15
C PHE A 403 1.66 25.28 2.30
N ASN A 404 0.72 26.04 1.77
CA ASN A 404 -0.72 25.74 1.81
C ASN A 404 -1.10 24.40 1.14
N LYS A 405 -0.26 23.88 0.24
CA LYS A 405 -0.44 22.57 -0.42
C LYS A 405 -0.05 21.37 0.45
N ALA A 406 0.53 21.58 1.64
CA ALA A 406 0.97 20.48 2.51
C ALA A 406 -0.21 19.67 3.06
N GLY A 407 -1.41 20.26 3.04
CA GLY A 407 -2.61 19.70 3.63
C GLY A 407 -2.87 20.25 5.02
N THR A 408 -4.04 19.93 5.55
CA THR A 408 -4.47 20.35 6.89
C THR A 408 -4.41 19.20 7.90
N GLY A 409 -3.81 18.08 7.48
CA GLY A 409 -3.73 16.84 8.23
C GLY A 409 -2.77 16.91 9.40
N ARG A 410 -2.90 16.01 10.37
CA ARG A 410 -2.09 16.09 11.60
C ARG A 410 -0.60 16.00 11.31
N LEU A 411 -0.18 15.06 10.45
CA LEU A 411 1.24 14.85 10.14
C LEU A 411 1.84 16.05 9.41
N ALA A 412 1.07 16.68 8.52
CA ALA A 412 1.51 17.87 7.80
C ALA A 412 1.53 19.11 8.71
N THR A 413 0.49 19.30 9.53
CA THR A 413 0.36 20.44 10.43
C THR A 413 1.35 20.38 11.60
N SER A 414 1.64 19.19 12.14
CA SER A 414 2.68 19.03 13.17
C SER A 414 4.06 19.33 12.59
N ALA A 415 4.34 18.86 11.36
CA ALA A 415 5.58 19.18 10.65
C ALA A 415 5.72 20.70 10.44
N LEU A 416 4.71 21.36 9.88
CA LEU A 416 4.68 22.80 9.65
C LEU A 416 4.83 23.61 10.95
N THR A 417 4.11 23.22 11.99
CA THR A 417 4.15 23.91 13.29
C THR A 417 5.52 23.73 13.94
N GLY A 418 6.06 22.51 13.92
CA GLY A 418 7.39 22.20 14.44
C GLY A 418 8.48 22.98 13.69
N SER A 419 8.49 22.92 12.35
CA SER A 419 9.47 23.65 11.53
C SER A 419 9.37 25.16 11.71
N SER A 420 8.15 25.69 11.85
CA SER A 420 7.94 27.12 12.07
C SER A 420 8.48 27.58 13.41
N ARG A 421 8.26 26.81 14.49
CA ARG A 421 8.76 27.14 15.84
C ARG A 421 10.30 27.15 15.90
N ARG A 422 10.95 26.40 15.01
CA ARG A 422 12.41 26.28 14.96
C ARG A 422 13.09 27.12 13.88
N ASP A 423 12.34 28.00 13.21
CA ASP A 423 12.83 28.85 12.11
C ASP A 423 13.45 28.07 10.92
N GLU A 424 12.92 26.87 10.66
CA GLU A 424 13.37 25.99 9.59
C GLU A 424 12.54 26.10 8.31
N LEU A 425 11.41 26.84 8.36
CA LEU A 425 10.61 27.14 7.17
C LEU A 425 11.17 28.36 6.45
N LYS A 426 11.49 28.19 5.17
CA LYS A 426 11.91 29.30 4.31
C LYS A 426 11.06 29.37 3.05
N ARG A 427 10.72 30.59 2.64
CA ARG A 427 10.04 30.82 1.38
C ARG A 427 11.06 31.01 0.28
N GLY A 428 10.96 30.24 -0.82
CA GLY A 428 11.91 30.38 -1.92
C GLY A 428 11.60 29.56 -3.16
N GLU A 429 12.13 30.03 -4.29
CA GLU A 429 12.25 29.29 -5.54
C GLU A 429 13.71 28.94 -5.79
N LEU A 430 13.99 27.67 -6.09
CA LEU A 430 15.34 27.20 -6.38
C LEU A 430 15.81 27.77 -7.72
N VAL A 431 17.02 28.34 -7.72
CA VAL A 431 17.65 28.93 -8.91
C VAL A 431 18.85 28.10 -9.37
N LYS A 432 19.67 27.61 -8.43
CA LYS A 432 20.94 26.95 -8.76
C LYS A 432 21.37 25.95 -7.69
N ILE A 433 22.03 24.88 -8.09
CA ILE A 433 22.71 23.90 -7.24
C ILE A 433 24.18 23.83 -7.67
N GLU A 434 25.12 23.87 -6.73
CA GLU A 434 26.56 23.73 -7.00
C GLU A 434 27.22 22.78 -5.98
N GLU A 435 27.95 21.77 -6.44
CA GLU A 435 28.82 20.98 -5.56
C GLU A 435 30.04 21.79 -5.13
N GLN A 436 30.28 21.86 -3.83
CA GLN A 436 31.39 22.56 -3.21
C GLN A 436 32.58 21.62 -2.99
N GLY A 437 33.81 22.17 -2.93
CA GLY A 437 35.03 21.38 -2.73
C GLY A 437 35.10 20.62 -1.39
N ASN A 438 34.25 20.98 -0.43
CA ASN A 438 34.08 20.26 0.85
C ASN A 438 33.14 19.04 0.74
N GLY A 439 32.57 18.77 -0.44
CA GLY A 439 31.64 17.68 -0.71
C GLY A 439 30.18 17.98 -0.38
N LYS A 440 29.82 19.22 -0.04
CA LYS A 440 28.44 19.67 0.18
C LYS A 440 27.83 20.31 -1.06
N LEU A 441 26.52 20.54 -1.01
CA LEU A 441 25.77 21.25 -2.04
C LEU A 441 25.48 22.68 -1.56
N LEU A 442 25.68 23.66 -2.44
CA LEU A 442 25.25 25.03 -2.27
C LEU A 442 23.99 25.26 -3.11
N LEU A 443 22.87 25.49 -2.45
CA LEU A 443 21.57 25.74 -3.05
C LEU A 443 21.28 27.25 -3.03
N THR A 444 21.00 27.85 -4.18
CA THR A 444 20.66 29.27 -4.27
C THR A 444 19.17 29.43 -4.50
N PHE A 445 18.50 30.19 -3.65
CA PHE A 445 17.08 30.49 -3.75
C PHE A 445 16.82 31.97 -3.97
N LYS A 446 15.68 32.28 -4.60
CA LYS A 446 15.13 33.64 -4.70
C LYS A 446 13.74 33.73 -4.10
N ASP A 447 13.30 34.94 -3.74
CA ASP A 447 11.90 35.14 -3.40
C ASP A 447 11.05 35.04 -4.69
N PRO A 448 9.99 34.20 -4.71
CA PRO A 448 9.17 34.01 -5.91
C PRO A 448 8.36 35.24 -6.31
N ASP A 449 8.07 36.16 -5.39
CA ASP A 449 7.20 37.32 -5.63
C ASP A 449 7.97 38.65 -5.68
N ASN A 450 9.26 38.64 -5.33
CA ASN A 450 10.02 39.88 -5.19
C ASN A 450 11.48 39.73 -5.65
N GLU A 451 11.74 40.15 -6.89
CA GLU A 451 13.09 40.15 -7.49
C GLU A 451 14.07 41.12 -6.81
N SER A 452 13.58 42.07 -6.00
CA SER A 452 14.45 43.00 -5.26
C SER A 452 15.11 42.37 -4.03
N ILE A 453 14.61 41.21 -3.57
CA ILE A 453 15.22 40.46 -2.47
C ILE A 453 16.43 39.71 -3.03
N PRO A 454 17.64 39.94 -2.48
CA PRO A 454 18.83 39.22 -2.90
C PRO A 454 18.63 37.71 -2.81
N HIS A 455 19.20 36.99 -3.77
CA HIS A 455 19.26 35.54 -3.68
C HIS A 455 19.96 35.12 -2.38
N TYR A 456 19.44 34.09 -1.73
CA TYR A 456 20.00 33.58 -0.49
C TYR A 456 20.51 32.15 -0.67
N PRO A 457 21.74 31.86 -0.21
CA PRO A 457 22.32 30.52 -0.27
C PRO A 457 21.92 29.67 0.95
N LEU A 458 21.80 28.36 0.73
CA LEU A 458 21.73 27.33 1.77
C LEU A 458 22.75 26.24 1.43
N GLU A 459 23.64 25.91 2.37
CA GLU A 459 24.56 24.79 2.24
C GLU A 459 23.95 23.54 2.89
N CYS A 460 24.01 22.39 2.21
CA CYS A 460 23.52 21.12 2.75
C CYS A 460 24.35 19.92 2.28
N ASP A 461 24.29 18.83 3.03
CA ASP A 461 24.85 17.54 2.62
C ASP A 461 23.93 16.84 1.61
N GLN A 462 22.61 16.93 1.83
CA GLN A 462 21.59 16.29 1.03
C GLN A 462 20.45 17.25 0.64
N PHE A 463 20.06 17.21 -0.61
CA PHE A 463 18.94 17.94 -1.17
C PHE A 463 17.82 16.99 -1.60
N ILE A 464 16.62 17.21 -1.06
CA ILE A 464 15.42 16.41 -1.34
C ILE A 464 14.42 17.28 -2.10
N TYR A 465 14.01 16.88 -3.29
CA TYR A 465 13.01 17.63 -4.06
C TYR A 465 11.68 16.90 -4.17
N SER A 466 10.60 17.58 -3.81
CA SER A 466 9.24 17.07 -3.73
C SER A 466 8.25 18.09 -4.31
N ILE A 467 8.43 18.41 -5.59
CA ILE A 467 7.75 19.52 -6.28
C ILE A 467 6.54 19.11 -7.15
N GLY A 468 5.99 17.92 -6.90
CA GLY A 468 4.89 17.35 -7.67
C GLY A 468 5.31 16.10 -8.43
N GLN A 469 4.40 15.56 -9.23
CA GLN A 469 4.59 14.34 -10.00
C GLN A 469 4.58 14.65 -11.50
N ASP A 470 5.22 13.81 -12.30
CA ASP A 470 5.24 13.86 -13.75
C ASP A 470 4.05 13.08 -14.31
N ASP A 471 3.18 13.76 -15.05
CA ASP A 471 1.99 13.20 -15.70
C ASP A 471 2.17 13.01 -17.21
N SER A 472 3.33 13.33 -17.77
CA SER A 472 3.60 13.31 -19.22
C SER A 472 3.32 11.95 -19.87
N THR A 473 3.67 10.86 -19.19
CA THR A 473 3.41 9.49 -19.67
C THR A 473 1.91 9.22 -19.75
N MET A 474 1.13 9.66 -18.77
CA MET A 474 -0.33 9.47 -18.77
C MET A 474 -0.99 10.31 -19.86
N ARG A 475 -0.55 11.56 -20.03
CA ARG A 475 -0.99 12.44 -21.12
C ARG A 475 -0.68 11.83 -22.48
N ALA A 476 0.49 11.23 -22.66
CA ALA A 476 0.84 10.54 -23.91
C ALA A 476 -0.05 9.31 -24.17
N ILE A 477 -0.38 8.51 -23.16
CA ILE A 477 -1.33 7.39 -23.30
C ILE A 477 -2.72 7.89 -23.69
N CYS A 478 -3.14 9.03 -23.16
CA CYS A 478 -4.49 9.58 -23.31
C CYS A 478 -4.62 10.67 -24.39
N GLU A 479 -3.60 10.89 -25.22
CA GLU A 479 -3.50 12.03 -26.13
C GLU A 479 -4.75 12.20 -27.02
N GLU A 480 -5.26 11.11 -27.60
CA GLU A 480 -6.45 11.14 -28.47
C GLU A 480 -7.77 11.34 -27.72
N VAL A 481 -7.80 11.04 -26.41
CA VAL A 481 -9.01 11.08 -25.59
C VAL A 481 -9.07 12.29 -24.67
N GLU A 482 -7.96 12.97 -24.39
CA GLU A 482 -7.89 14.09 -23.41
C GLU A 482 -8.57 15.38 -23.88
N THR A 483 -8.73 15.57 -25.20
CA THR A 483 -9.30 16.81 -25.77
C THR A 483 -10.78 17.00 -25.42
N ASP A 484 -11.51 15.90 -25.26
CA ASP A 484 -12.97 15.90 -25.10
C ASP A 484 -13.35 15.27 -23.76
N ILE A 485 -12.81 15.77 -22.64
CA ILE A 485 -13.20 15.28 -21.31
C ILE A 485 -13.59 16.43 -20.39
N ASP A 486 -14.62 16.17 -19.59
CA ASP A 486 -15.22 17.13 -18.69
C ASP A 486 -15.34 16.58 -17.26
N LEU A 487 -15.36 17.50 -16.29
CA LEU A 487 -15.68 17.16 -14.91
C LEU A 487 -17.15 16.76 -14.81
N HIS A 488 -17.41 15.60 -14.22
CA HIS A 488 -18.76 15.12 -14.01
C HIS A 488 -19.16 15.23 -12.54
N PHE A 489 -20.23 15.98 -12.27
CA PHE A 489 -20.76 16.20 -10.93
C PHE A 489 -22.05 15.41 -10.71
N ASP A 490 -22.39 15.16 -9.45
CA ASP A 490 -23.75 14.79 -9.08
C ASP A 490 -24.64 16.04 -8.91
N SER A 491 -25.94 15.80 -8.69
CA SER A 491 -26.93 16.87 -8.49
C SER A 491 -26.71 17.72 -7.24
N GLU A 492 -25.85 17.29 -6.32
CA GLU A 492 -25.54 17.99 -5.06
C GLU A 492 -24.18 18.71 -5.13
N GLY A 493 -23.50 18.68 -6.27
CA GLY A 493 -22.22 19.36 -6.49
C GLY A 493 -20.99 18.55 -6.06
N MET A 494 -21.13 17.25 -5.76
CA MET A 494 -19.98 16.37 -5.56
C MET A 494 -19.37 16.04 -6.92
N ILE A 495 -18.07 16.32 -7.08
CA ILE A 495 -17.29 15.86 -8.23
C ILE A 495 -17.13 14.33 -8.16
N LEU A 496 -17.49 13.63 -9.25
CA LEU A 496 -17.45 12.17 -9.33
C LEU A 496 -16.21 11.65 -10.06
N ASN A 497 -15.91 12.24 -11.22
CA ASN A 497 -14.81 11.83 -12.09
C ASN A 497 -14.57 12.90 -13.16
N VAL A 498 -13.59 12.63 -14.03
CA VAL A 498 -13.45 13.30 -15.33
C VAL A 498 -13.77 12.26 -16.40
N SER A 499 -14.57 12.57 -17.40
CA SER A 499 -15.00 11.57 -18.39
C SER A 499 -15.25 12.15 -19.78
N SER A 500 -15.20 11.29 -20.80
CA SER A 500 -15.64 11.61 -22.16
C SER A 500 -17.14 11.90 -22.23
N PRO A 501 -17.64 12.64 -23.25
CA PRO A 501 -19.06 12.95 -23.43
C PRO A 501 -19.98 11.73 -23.41
N ASP A 502 -19.50 10.61 -23.98
CA ASP A 502 -20.24 9.35 -24.03
C ASP A 502 -20.05 8.49 -22.77
N LYS A 503 -19.24 8.95 -21.81
CA LYS A 503 -18.90 8.32 -20.53
C LYS A 503 -18.19 6.97 -20.66
N SER A 504 -17.62 6.69 -21.83
CA SER A 504 -16.86 5.47 -22.11
C SER A 504 -15.44 5.51 -21.58
N ILE A 505 -14.82 6.69 -21.54
CA ILE A 505 -13.50 6.91 -20.91
C ILE A 505 -13.72 7.65 -19.61
N VAL A 506 -13.34 7.04 -18.49
CA VAL A 506 -13.61 7.58 -17.15
C VAL A 506 -12.34 7.60 -16.31
N PHE A 507 -11.92 8.77 -15.87
CA PHE A 507 -10.75 8.99 -15.04
C PHE A 507 -11.16 9.17 -13.58
N PHE A 508 -10.52 8.43 -12.68
CA PHE A 508 -10.75 8.54 -11.23
C PHE A 508 -9.48 8.94 -10.49
N GLY A 509 -9.65 9.64 -9.36
CA GLY A 509 -8.59 9.90 -8.40
C GLY A 509 -7.40 10.64 -8.99
N ALA A 510 -6.20 10.08 -8.82
CA ALA A 510 -4.96 10.64 -9.32
C ALA A 510 -4.95 10.83 -10.85
N ALA A 511 -5.52 9.90 -11.61
CA ALA A 511 -5.62 10.01 -13.06
C ALA A 511 -6.52 11.20 -13.47
N ALA A 512 -7.64 11.40 -12.78
CA ALA A 512 -8.51 12.57 -13.01
C ALA A 512 -7.79 13.88 -12.71
N MET A 513 -7.00 13.90 -11.64
CA MET A 513 -6.17 15.06 -11.27
C MET A 513 -5.06 15.31 -12.29
N ALA A 514 -4.48 14.28 -12.92
CA ALA A 514 -3.45 14.45 -13.94
C ALA A 514 -3.99 15.18 -15.18
N VAL A 515 -5.19 14.81 -15.65
CA VAL A 515 -5.76 15.36 -16.90
C VAL A 515 -6.52 16.69 -16.70
N ARG A 516 -6.96 17.01 -15.48
CA ARG A 516 -7.68 18.26 -15.13
C ARG A 516 -7.29 18.77 -13.73
N GLU A 517 -5.99 19.02 -13.50
CA GLU A 517 -5.46 19.33 -12.16
C GLU A 517 -6.20 20.47 -11.47
N THR A 518 -6.33 21.63 -12.14
CA THR A 518 -6.82 22.86 -11.51
C THR A 518 -8.30 22.74 -11.14
N GLU A 519 -9.13 22.34 -12.08
CA GLU A 519 -10.58 22.24 -11.93
C GLU A 519 -10.94 21.11 -10.97
N TYR A 520 -10.32 19.94 -11.14
CA TYR A 520 -10.60 18.76 -10.31
C TYR A 520 -10.16 18.97 -8.86
N MET A 521 -9.00 19.60 -8.64
CA MET A 521 -8.50 19.95 -7.31
C MET A 521 -9.46 20.93 -6.61
N ALA A 522 -9.88 21.99 -7.30
CA ALA A 522 -10.81 22.99 -6.75
C ALA A 522 -12.18 22.37 -6.41
N ALA A 523 -12.73 21.57 -7.32
CA ALA A 523 -14.00 20.88 -7.13
C ALA A 523 -13.95 19.89 -5.95
N THR A 524 -12.90 19.07 -5.88
CA THR A 524 -12.74 18.08 -4.81
C THR A 524 -12.60 18.76 -3.45
N TRP A 525 -11.81 19.83 -3.34
CA TRP A 525 -11.71 20.59 -2.09
C TRP A 525 -13.02 21.24 -1.68
N THR A 526 -13.81 21.74 -2.65
CA THR A 526 -15.11 22.34 -2.39
C THR A 526 -16.06 21.32 -1.77
N TRP A 527 -16.11 20.11 -2.36
CA TRP A 527 -16.89 19.00 -1.82
C TRP A 527 -16.41 18.58 -0.41
N LEU A 528 -15.12 18.32 -0.22
CA LEU A 528 -14.56 17.92 1.09
C LEU A 528 -14.90 18.92 2.20
N LYS A 529 -14.77 20.23 1.91
CA LYS A 529 -15.15 21.30 2.84
C LYS A 529 -16.65 21.29 3.15
N SER A 530 -17.50 21.09 2.13
CA SER A 530 -18.96 21.05 2.31
C SER A 530 -19.44 19.89 3.19
N GLU A 531 -18.68 18.80 3.26
CA GLU A 531 -18.98 17.58 4.02
C GLU A 531 -18.24 17.50 5.38
N ASN A 532 -17.51 18.57 5.75
CA ASN A 532 -16.59 18.62 6.91
C ASN A 532 -15.60 17.45 6.97
N ILE A 533 -15.09 17.06 5.80
CA ILE A 533 -14.09 16.00 5.69
C ILE A 533 -12.72 16.68 5.68
N GLY A 534 -12.04 16.64 6.83
CA GLY A 534 -10.85 17.46 7.08
C GLY A 534 -9.51 16.74 6.87
N GLY A 535 -8.46 17.56 6.79
CA GLY A 535 -7.11 17.27 7.25
C GLY A 535 -6.26 16.35 6.38
N ASP A 536 -6.43 15.06 6.63
CA ASP A 536 -5.57 13.98 6.16
C ASP A 536 -5.97 13.47 4.76
N VAL A 537 -6.97 14.08 4.10
CA VAL A 537 -7.44 13.70 2.75
C VAL A 537 -7.41 14.87 1.78
N GLY A 538 -7.26 14.58 0.48
CA GLY A 538 -7.21 15.62 -0.54
C GLY A 538 -7.35 15.07 -1.96
N PRO A 539 -7.39 15.96 -2.97
CA PRO A 539 -7.55 15.57 -4.37
C PRO A 539 -6.49 14.57 -4.82
N GLY A 540 -6.91 13.58 -5.61
CA GLY A 540 -6.04 12.50 -6.06
C GLY A 540 -5.65 11.47 -5.00
N SER A 541 -6.01 11.64 -3.72
CA SER A 541 -5.77 10.64 -2.68
C SER A 541 -6.81 9.53 -2.67
N MET A 542 -6.49 8.43 -1.99
CA MET A 542 -7.32 7.22 -2.01
C MET A 542 -8.74 7.44 -1.45
N PRO A 543 -8.96 8.04 -0.26
CA PRO A 543 -10.30 8.07 0.33
C PRO A 543 -11.33 8.86 -0.48
N PRO A 544 -11.02 10.06 -1.02
CA PRO A 544 -11.89 10.77 -1.97
C PRO A 544 -12.26 9.91 -3.18
N SER A 545 -11.27 9.26 -3.80
CA SER A 545 -11.48 8.40 -4.97
C SER A 545 -12.46 7.26 -4.68
N ARG A 546 -12.38 6.66 -3.49
CA ARG A 546 -13.28 5.58 -3.07
C ARG A 546 -14.73 6.05 -2.91
N ALA A 547 -14.93 7.17 -2.22
CA ALA A 547 -16.26 7.76 -2.04
C ALA A 547 -16.85 8.21 -3.39
N GLN A 548 -16.03 8.73 -4.29
CA GLN A 548 -16.40 9.10 -5.65
C GLN A 548 -16.87 7.90 -6.48
N ILE A 549 -16.11 6.79 -6.48
CA ILE A 549 -16.51 5.55 -7.15
C ILE A 549 -17.84 5.04 -6.57
N LYS A 550 -17.97 5.00 -5.25
CA LYS A 550 -19.20 4.53 -4.60
C LYS A 550 -20.41 5.38 -4.98
N ARG A 551 -20.27 6.71 -4.95
CA ARG A 551 -21.33 7.64 -5.36
C ARG A 551 -21.66 7.51 -6.83
N TYR A 552 -20.65 7.40 -7.70
CA TYR A 552 -20.83 7.19 -9.13
C TYR A 552 -21.60 5.89 -9.42
N ASN A 553 -21.25 4.78 -8.76
CA ASN A 553 -21.96 3.51 -8.92
C ASN A 553 -23.41 3.59 -8.42
N PHE A 554 -23.66 4.25 -7.28
CA PHE A 554 -25.00 4.50 -6.76
C PHE A 554 -25.88 5.24 -7.78
N LEU A 555 -25.36 6.29 -8.41
CA LEU A 555 -26.09 7.05 -9.43
C LEU A 555 -26.35 6.24 -10.71
N ASN A 556 -25.58 5.18 -10.94
CA ASN A 556 -25.80 4.20 -12.01
C ASN A 556 -26.62 2.97 -11.57
N GLY A 557 -27.35 3.08 -10.45
CA GLY A 557 -28.31 2.06 -10.00
C GLY A 557 -27.75 0.98 -9.09
N SER A 558 -26.50 1.10 -8.62
CA SER A 558 -25.88 0.13 -7.71
C SER A 558 -25.86 0.63 -6.26
N MET A 559 -26.80 0.18 -5.43
CA MET A 559 -26.85 0.54 -4.01
C MET A 559 -25.65 -0.08 -3.24
N PRO A 560 -24.89 0.71 -2.46
CA PRO A 560 -23.77 0.16 -1.70
C PRO A 560 -24.24 -0.74 -0.56
N THR A 561 -23.45 -1.79 -0.28
CA THR A 561 -23.67 -2.70 0.84
C THR A 561 -23.21 -2.14 2.18
N CYS A 562 -22.38 -1.09 2.16
CA CYS A 562 -21.88 -0.39 3.34
C CYS A 562 -21.54 1.07 3.05
N ILE A 563 -21.50 1.87 4.12
CA ILE A 563 -21.17 3.29 4.07
C ILE A 563 -20.02 3.59 5.03
N ASN A 564 -19.01 4.33 4.57
CA ASN A 564 -17.98 4.91 5.42
C ASN A 564 -18.49 6.25 5.97
N SER A 565 -18.87 6.28 7.25
CA SER A 565 -19.41 7.46 7.93
C SER A 565 -18.46 8.65 7.95
N ASN A 566 -17.16 8.47 7.70
CA ASN A 566 -16.16 9.53 7.72
C ASN A 566 -15.80 10.07 6.35
N MET A 567 -16.26 9.45 5.26
CA MET A 567 -15.83 9.79 3.90
C MET A 567 -16.98 9.88 2.89
N ASP A 568 -18.00 9.02 2.99
CA ASP A 568 -19.08 9.02 2.03
C ASP A 568 -19.98 10.27 2.18
N ALA A 569 -20.49 10.74 1.04
CA ALA A 569 -21.29 11.96 0.95
C ALA A 569 -22.61 11.84 1.69
N LYS A 570 -23.04 12.91 2.36
CA LYS A 570 -24.25 12.97 3.19
C LYS A 570 -25.49 12.33 2.54
N SER A 571 -25.73 12.58 1.25
CA SER A 571 -26.91 12.08 0.55
C SER A 571 -26.83 10.60 0.25
N LEU A 572 -25.64 10.06 0.02
CA LEU A 572 -25.44 8.63 -0.08
C LEU A 572 -25.68 7.95 1.28
N VAL A 573 -25.22 8.57 2.38
CA VAL A 573 -25.51 8.07 3.74
C VAL A 573 -27.02 8.07 4.01
N VAL A 574 -27.73 9.16 3.68
CA VAL A 574 -29.19 9.24 3.83
C VAL A 574 -29.88 8.14 3.01
N ALA A 575 -29.54 8.00 1.72
CA ALA A 575 -30.15 7.00 0.85
C ALA A 575 -29.94 5.57 1.36
N PHE A 576 -28.73 5.26 1.86
CA PHE A 576 -28.42 3.96 2.45
C PHE A 576 -29.25 3.68 3.72
N LEU A 577 -29.43 4.68 4.58
CA LEU A 577 -30.25 4.55 5.79
C LEU A 577 -31.73 4.37 5.46
N GLU A 578 -32.25 5.13 4.50
CA GLU A 578 -33.62 5.00 4.00
C GLU A 578 -33.87 3.60 3.41
N ASP A 579 -32.91 3.08 2.64
CA ASP A 579 -32.92 1.72 2.09
C ASP A 579 -32.77 0.62 3.18
N ALA A 580 -32.35 0.98 4.39
CA ALA A 580 -32.35 0.09 5.55
C ALA A 580 -33.66 0.19 6.38
N GLY A 581 -34.63 1.01 5.95
CA GLY A 581 -35.92 1.19 6.63
C GLY A 581 -35.94 2.36 7.63
N VAL A 582 -34.90 3.19 7.67
CA VAL A 582 -34.88 4.40 8.53
C VAL A 582 -35.76 5.48 7.90
N ALA A 583 -36.63 6.10 8.70
CA ALA A 583 -37.44 7.23 8.23
C ALA A 583 -36.56 8.40 7.75
N SER A 584 -36.92 9.02 6.62
CA SER A 584 -36.14 10.10 5.98
C SER A 584 -35.77 11.25 6.94
N SER A 585 -36.69 11.66 7.83
CA SER A 585 -36.41 12.69 8.83
C SER A 585 -35.33 12.25 9.84
N THR A 586 -35.40 11.02 10.34
CA THR A 586 -34.40 10.45 11.24
C THR A 586 -33.05 10.29 10.56
N ALA A 587 -33.04 9.79 9.30
CA ALA A 587 -31.81 9.65 8.53
C ALA A 587 -31.10 11.01 8.32
N LYS A 588 -31.85 12.06 7.96
CA LYS A 588 -31.31 13.42 7.79
C LYS A 588 -30.78 14.00 9.09
N ASN A 589 -31.48 13.81 10.20
CA ASN A 589 -31.03 14.28 11.52
C ASN A 589 -29.76 13.55 11.98
N PHE A 590 -29.69 12.23 11.80
CA PHE A 590 -28.49 11.45 12.07
C PHE A 590 -27.29 11.95 11.26
N VAL A 591 -27.49 12.19 9.96
CA VAL A 591 -26.42 12.67 9.08
C VAL A 591 -25.97 14.09 9.44
N ALA A 592 -26.87 14.98 9.85
CA ALA A 592 -26.51 16.30 10.34
C ALA A 592 -25.60 16.22 11.57
N ASP A 593 -25.95 15.38 12.56
CA ASP A 593 -25.14 15.18 13.76
C ASP A 593 -23.81 14.46 13.45
N LEU A 594 -23.80 13.54 12.47
CA LEU A 594 -22.58 12.88 12.00
C LEU A 594 -21.62 13.90 11.37
N ILE A 595 -22.11 14.80 10.53
CA ILE A 595 -21.31 15.87 9.91
C ILE A 595 -20.75 16.81 10.99
N GLU A 596 -21.51 17.10 12.04
CA GLU A 596 -21.02 17.89 13.17
C GLU A 596 -19.97 17.13 13.99
N ALA A 597 -20.16 15.82 14.21
CA ALA A 597 -19.16 14.98 14.87
C ALA A 597 -17.84 14.91 14.10
N ARG A 598 -17.87 14.96 12.76
CA ARG A 598 -16.65 15.06 11.93
C ARG A 598 -15.83 16.33 12.23
N LYS A 599 -16.46 17.44 12.64
CA LYS A 599 -15.77 18.70 13.01
C LYS A 599 -15.01 18.61 14.34
N HIS A 600 -15.56 17.87 15.30
CA HIS A 600 -15.01 17.72 16.66
C HIS A 600 -13.79 16.78 16.74
N GLY A 601 -13.27 16.34 15.58
CA GLY A 601 -11.96 15.70 15.45
C GLY A 601 -10.77 16.64 15.69
N TYR A 602 -10.99 17.88 16.12
CA TYR A 602 -9.96 18.87 16.42
C TYR A 602 -10.32 19.67 17.69
N PRO A 603 -9.51 19.63 18.76
CA PRO A 603 -9.31 20.80 19.60
C PRO A 603 -7.93 21.41 19.32
N ALA A 604 -7.91 22.73 19.15
CA ALA A 604 -6.70 23.55 19.02
C ALA A 604 -5.84 23.63 20.29
N ASN A 605 -6.21 22.91 21.36
CA ASN A 605 -5.54 22.97 22.66
C ASN A 605 -5.13 21.56 23.11
N HIS A 606 -3.82 21.43 23.34
CA HIS A 606 -3.05 20.27 23.78
C HIS A 606 -3.80 19.19 24.58
N LEU A 607 -3.62 17.92 24.16
CA LEU A 607 -3.81 16.63 24.87
C LEU A 607 -4.91 15.65 24.37
N VAL A 608 -5.69 15.95 23.32
CA VAL A 608 -6.48 14.89 22.65
C VAL A 608 -6.31 14.95 21.14
N THR A 609 -5.47 14.05 20.65
CA THR A 609 -5.02 13.85 19.26
C THR A 609 -6.06 13.07 18.46
N ARG A 610 -7.02 13.75 17.82
CA ARG A 610 -7.99 13.07 16.94
C ARG A 610 -7.56 13.17 15.47
N THR A 611 -7.51 12.02 14.81
CA THR A 611 -7.34 11.86 13.36
C THR A 611 -8.62 12.32 12.63
N SER A 612 -8.56 12.62 11.33
CA SER A 612 -9.75 13.01 10.55
C SER A 612 -11.00 12.14 10.78
N GLY A 613 -12.14 12.77 11.10
CA GLY A 613 -13.47 12.17 11.20
C GLY A 613 -13.98 11.91 12.64
N ALA A 614 -15.19 11.37 12.73
CA ALA A 614 -15.81 10.92 13.98
C ALA A 614 -15.26 9.54 14.41
N THR A 615 -15.08 9.36 15.71
CA THR A 615 -14.60 8.10 16.29
C THR A 615 -15.69 7.02 16.26
N LYS A 616 -15.27 5.74 16.34
CA LYS A 616 -16.20 4.60 16.43
C LYS A 616 -17.21 4.76 17.59
N MET A 617 -16.76 5.24 18.74
CA MET A 617 -17.62 5.45 19.92
C MET A 617 -18.66 6.55 19.68
N GLU A 618 -18.27 7.63 19.01
CA GLU A 618 -19.19 8.73 18.67
C GLU A 618 -20.24 8.27 17.67
N ILE A 619 -19.83 7.57 16.61
CA ILE A 619 -20.77 7.02 15.63
C ILE A 619 -21.73 6.05 16.32
N ALA A 620 -21.25 5.17 17.20
CA ALA A 620 -22.11 4.26 17.97
C ALA A 620 -23.05 5.00 18.95
N ALA A 621 -22.63 6.14 19.50
CA ALA A 621 -23.50 6.98 20.32
C ALA A 621 -24.59 7.65 19.48
N LEU A 622 -24.25 8.13 18.27
CA LEU A 622 -25.21 8.71 17.34
C LEU A 622 -26.24 7.68 16.87
N LEU A 623 -25.83 6.45 16.55
CA LEU A 623 -26.77 5.38 16.18
C LEU A 623 -27.85 5.15 17.26
N ARG A 624 -27.43 5.14 18.55
CA ARG A 624 -28.33 5.01 19.71
C ARG A 624 -29.19 6.24 19.94
N LEU A 625 -28.61 7.43 19.80
CA LEU A 625 -29.33 8.70 19.95
C LEU A 625 -30.52 8.79 18.99
N HIS A 626 -30.31 8.37 17.74
CA HIS A 626 -31.32 8.38 16.68
C HIS A 626 -32.18 7.11 16.64
N LYS A 627 -31.95 6.14 17.53
CA LYS A 627 -32.67 4.86 17.64
C LYS A 627 -32.67 4.07 16.32
N ILE A 628 -31.53 4.05 15.64
CA ILE A 628 -31.34 3.31 14.38
C ILE A 628 -30.35 2.15 14.54
N ASP A 629 -29.83 1.93 15.74
CA ASP A 629 -28.89 0.86 16.07
C ASP A 629 -29.51 -0.54 15.97
N ASP A 630 -30.84 -0.69 15.95
CA ASP A 630 -31.50 -1.97 15.66
C ASP A 630 -31.45 -2.36 14.18
N LEU A 631 -31.38 -1.37 13.27
CA LEU A 631 -31.35 -1.57 11.81
C LEU A 631 -29.93 -1.51 11.25
N ILE A 632 -29.07 -0.72 11.89
CA ILE A 632 -27.73 -0.40 11.40
C ILE A 632 -26.67 -0.87 12.40
N GLY A 633 -25.72 -1.63 11.89
CA GLY A 633 -24.52 -2.07 12.59
C GLY A 633 -23.34 -1.15 12.29
N LEU A 634 -22.35 -1.17 13.18
CA LEU A 634 -21.08 -0.48 13.00
C LEU A 634 -19.95 -1.51 12.97
N THR A 635 -19.30 -1.63 11.82
CA THR A 635 -18.10 -2.47 11.64
C THR A 635 -16.85 -1.59 11.47
N LEU A 636 -15.68 -2.19 11.70
CA LEU A 636 -14.39 -1.50 11.64
C LEU A 636 -14.40 -0.23 12.53
N HIS A 637 -13.71 0.85 12.13
CA HIS A 637 -13.67 2.12 12.86
C HIS A 637 -14.72 3.16 12.44
N GLY A 638 -15.63 2.85 11.51
CA GLY A 638 -16.57 3.86 11.02
C GLY A 638 -17.48 3.44 9.87
N HIS A 639 -17.68 2.14 9.66
CA HIS A 639 -18.49 1.65 8.55
C HIS A 639 -19.87 1.22 9.00
N LEU A 640 -20.91 1.85 8.45
CA LEU A 640 -22.30 1.46 8.63
C LEU A 640 -22.62 0.29 7.72
N VAL A 641 -23.27 -0.72 8.28
CA VAL A 641 -23.77 -1.90 7.58
C VAL A 641 -25.20 -2.15 8.01
N LYS A 642 -26.04 -2.71 7.14
CA LYS A 642 -27.38 -3.14 7.56
C LYS A 642 -27.24 -4.36 8.48
N LYS A 643 -27.93 -4.37 9.61
CA LYS A 643 -28.01 -5.58 10.44
C LYS A 643 -28.91 -6.58 9.74
N ALA A 644 -28.35 -7.72 9.33
CA ALA A 644 -29.15 -8.92 9.17
C ALA A 644 -29.61 -9.37 10.57
N GLN A 645 -30.77 -10.04 10.68
CA GLN A 645 -31.21 -10.68 11.92
C GLN A 645 -30.15 -11.71 12.39
N GLU A 646 -29.22 -11.23 13.22
CA GLU A 646 -28.35 -11.95 14.17
C GLU A 646 -27.21 -12.85 13.59
N PRO A 647 -26.10 -13.03 14.33
CA PRO A 647 -24.91 -12.19 14.10
C PRO A 647 -23.59 -12.99 14.14
N HIS A 648 -22.45 -12.33 13.94
CA HIS A 648 -21.30 -12.63 14.80
C HIS A 648 -20.52 -11.37 15.20
N GLN A 649 -20.42 -11.23 16.52
CA GLN A 649 -19.54 -10.33 17.25
C GLN A 649 -18.08 -10.75 17.05
N ILE A 650 -17.20 -9.78 16.82
CA ILE A 650 -15.77 -9.95 17.07
C ILE A 650 -15.59 -9.71 18.58
N SER A 651 -15.31 -10.79 19.31
CA SER A 651 -15.04 -10.79 20.76
C SER A 651 -13.77 -10.00 21.08
N GLN A 652 -13.84 -9.27 22.21
CA GLN A 652 -12.75 -8.54 22.84
C GLN A 652 -11.87 -9.43 23.73
N GLN A 653 -10.60 -9.00 23.80
CA GLN A 653 -9.56 -9.24 24.80
C GLN A 653 -8.89 -10.62 24.82
N SER A 654 -7.56 -10.59 24.61
CA SER A 654 -6.65 -11.67 25.00
C SER A 654 -5.52 -11.15 25.91
N PRO A 655 -4.95 -12.00 26.80
CA PRO A 655 -3.92 -11.59 27.75
C PRO A 655 -2.55 -11.40 27.10
N GLN A 656 -1.72 -10.57 27.73
CA GLN A 656 -0.38 -10.16 27.32
C GLN A 656 0.55 -11.28 26.78
N ALA A 657 1.23 -10.91 25.69
CA ALA A 657 2.51 -11.31 25.12
C ALA A 657 3.04 -12.75 25.31
N ARG A 658 3.44 -13.36 24.18
CA ARG A 658 4.81 -13.89 23.98
C ARG A 658 5.12 -14.06 22.49
N LEU A 659 6.11 -13.26 22.07
CA LEU A 659 7.10 -13.45 21.00
C LEU A 659 6.62 -13.45 19.53
N SER A 660 6.84 -12.33 18.84
CA SER A 660 6.98 -12.28 17.38
C SER A 660 8.45 -12.41 17.02
N TRP A 661 8.78 -13.38 16.19
CA TRP A 661 10.13 -13.60 15.69
C TRP A 661 10.17 -13.28 14.21
N LEU A 662 9.97 -12.00 13.90
CA LEU A 662 10.19 -11.49 12.56
C LEU A 662 11.69 -11.49 12.31
N ASN A 663 12.17 -12.34 11.40
CA ASN A 663 13.54 -12.28 10.93
C ASN A 663 13.81 -10.89 10.33
N SER A 664 15.00 -10.33 10.57
CA SER A 664 15.44 -9.04 10.02
C SER A 664 15.63 -9.04 8.50
N ASN A 665 15.57 -10.22 7.86
CA ASN A 665 15.91 -10.40 6.45
C ASN A 665 14.82 -11.18 5.70
N ARG A 666 13.80 -10.46 5.22
CA ARG A 666 13.22 -10.76 3.91
C ARG A 666 12.99 -9.45 3.19
N LYS A 667 13.89 -9.15 2.26
CA LYS A 667 13.55 -8.30 1.12
C LYS A 667 12.44 -9.04 0.38
N THR A 668 11.31 -8.39 0.15
CA THR A 668 10.44 -8.80 -0.96
C THR A 668 11.26 -8.60 -2.22
N ASN A 669 11.18 -9.52 -3.21
CA ASN A 669 11.69 -9.20 -4.54
C ASN A 669 10.93 -7.97 -5.00
N ASP A 670 11.60 -6.81 -4.92
CA ASP A 670 11.02 -5.55 -5.30
C ASP A 670 10.80 -5.60 -6.81
N SER A 671 9.55 -5.47 -7.24
CA SER A 671 9.25 -5.20 -8.64
C SER A 671 9.92 -3.87 -8.98
N ASN A 672 10.88 -3.90 -9.91
CA ASN A 672 11.59 -2.72 -10.40
C ASN A 672 10.62 -1.81 -11.19
N VAL A 673 9.86 -1.00 -10.46
CA VAL A 673 9.10 0.12 -11.03
C VAL A 673 10.03 1.32 -11.07
N VAL A 674 9.98 2.09 -12.15
CA VAL A 674 10.65 3.40 -12.21
C VAL A 674 9.84 4.38 -11.37
N VAL A 675 10.08 4.39 -10.06
CA VAL A 675 9.42 5.29 -9.07
C VAL A 675 10.11 6.65 -8.96
N SER A 676 11.30 6.73 -9.56
CA SER A 676 12.29 7.77 -9.31
C SER A 676 13.12 7.96 -10.58
N THR A 677 13.59 9.18 -10.81
CA THR A 677 14.61 9.43 -11.84
C THR A 677 16.02 9.03 -11.36
N VAL A 678 16.15 8.57 -10.11
CA VAL A 678 17.39 8.00 -9.55
C VAL A 678 17.52 6.55 -10.03
N SER A 679 18.60 6.26 -10.75
CA SER A 679 19.00 4.89 -11.07
C SER A 679 19.62 4.23 -9.84
N ASP A 680 19.07 3.11 -9.39
CA ASP A 680 19.82 2.20 -8.52
C ASP A 680 20.88 1.48 -9.38
N GLU A 681 22.12 1.35 -8.90
CA GLU A 681 22.98 0.27 -9.39
C GLU A 681 22.23 -1.04 -9.15
N ALA A 682 22.03 -1.86 -10.19
CA ALA A 682 21.52 -3.21 -10.05
C ALA A 682 22.24 -3.88 -8.86
N GLU A 683 21.50 -4.32 -7.85
CA GLU A 683 22.07 -5.06 -6.72
C GLU A 683 22.80 -6.27 -7.30
N ARG A 684 24.12 -6.17 -7.44
CA ARG A 684 24.96 -7.34 -7.67
C ARG A 684 24.80 -8.18 -6.42
N ASP A 685 24.14 -9.32 -6.63
CA ASP A 685 23.96 -10.39 -5.69
C ASP A 685 25.33 -10.73 -5.07
N ASN A 686 25.59 -10.21 -3.88
CA ASN A 686 26.76 -10.58 -3.08
C ASN A 686 26.40 -11.85 -2.30
N SER A 687 26.02 -12.91 -3.01
CA SER A 687 26.23 -14.27 -2.52
C SER A 687 27.73 -14.51 -2.56
N LEU A 688 28.37 -14.47 -1.40
CA LEU A 688 29.72 -15.00 -1.20
C LEU A 688 29.72 -16.50 -1.56
N GLU A 689 29.96 -16.84 -2.82
CA GLU A 689 30.50 -18.14 -3.19
C GLU A 689 32.00 -18.13 -2.87
N THR A 690 32.35 -18.62 -1.69
CA THR A 690 33.68 -19.21 -1.51
C THR A 690 33.67 -20.58 -2.17
N THR A 691 34.13 -20.65 -3.43
CA THR A 691 34.78 -21.87 -3.94
C THR A 691 35.99 -21.54 -4.79
N ASN A 692 37.10 -22.13 -4.36
CA ASN A 692 38.42 -22.24 -4.97
C ASN A 692 38.51 -22.07 -6.50
N GLY A 693 39.31 -21.07 -6.90
CA GLY A 693 40.37 -21.18 -7.91
C GLY A 693 40.03 -21.77 -9.29
N GLN A 694 39.78 -20.92 -10.27
CA GLN A 694 40.65 -20.71 -11.44
C GLN A 694 39.97 -19.80 -12.48
N VAL A 695 40.75 -18.86 -12.99
CA VAL A 695 40.38 -17.90 -14.03
C VAL A 695 40.28 -18.60 -15.39
N VAL A 696 39.15 -18.46 -16.08
CA VAL A 696 39.11 -18.53 -17.55
C VAL A 696 38.22 -17.40 -18.09
N LYS A 697 38.85 -16.49 -18.83
CA LYS A 697 38.21 -15.43 -19.62
C LYS A 697 37.38 -16.03 -20.75
N VAL A 698 36.18 -15.50 -21.01
CA VAL A 698 35.62 -15.45 -22.38
C VAL A 698 34.96 -14.10 -22.61
N ASN A 699 35.44 -13.40 -23.65
CA ASN A 699 34.86 -12.18 -24.20
C ASN A 699 33.57 -12.50 -24.95
N VAL A 700 32.47 -11.78 -24.66
CA VAL A 700 31.58 -11.10 -25.63
C VAL A 700 30.93 -9.92 -24.91
#